data_AF-A0A919PEP6-F1
#
_entry.id   AF-A0A919PEP6-F1
#
_cell.length_a   1.000
_cell.length_b   1.000
_cell.length_c   1.000
_cell.angle_alpha   90.00
_cell.angle_beta   90.00
_cell.angle_gamma   90.00
#
_symmetry.space_group_name_H-M   'P 1'
#
loop_
_entity.id
_entity.type
_entity.pdbx_description
1 polymer ?
#
loop_
_entity_poly.entity_id
_entity_poly.type
_entity_poly.pdbx_seq_one_letter_code
_entity_poly.pdbx_strand_id
1 'polypeptide(L)'
;MVKGLRPVQDVVSRIRFDATLDAARFVVGYEERGAGIRESPLPLFVAGGDVPWHRVRYVKAGDLTVWDRQARVDLVFGTGDTAAVDLSTVPPPLVPVPSPAPRPAAQRPAAFDPSACLRFDRAAGAWVPAGPPTAVRADAVQVATFNVLSDAYDRDQTYPDLRVPACVEVLAGLGADVVALHEATPALWDALLDAAWVRDGYHVSAGPDPAAGYGTVLLTRWPMTLEVHRLSTYKRTVLGIVELNGRRVGFAAAHLTSDHTAGAEQRREHQLRVIDERLGRGDLDAAVVLADLNFGDDTRPDVDGYTDPWRLLHPHDAGFTFDPAVNPLAALASVTGRPRRLDRILIRSRTPGGLVPLAVERFAVEPFDGDRFVSDHCGVTALLQDSAPSTVVAAASVHTSALVLRPPPAVWAPLQAIRAAHDPSFRRWMPHVNLVYGFVPEADFPAAAAAVREAVSGLGPLRIRLETFRTFEHRGSTTVWLEPTPGEPLRALQAALAPRFPGCAEQDSRGGFTPHLTVAKLPGHAAAAAVRQWQADWVPIEFTVSTVDLISRRDGEPFAVRDSVHLGDVPPHPVVAPLPAWSRLPSLAHDAALHAVADACAAVDPASRLHVAGSVRLGVAGPATDLDLVWATTSPEALEGLAGFLDGARLAGTVVPVVRATVGGVGVDVQRVRADPADPALDLGALDDADLRAVLAVRDADALPAADPAFRALLGEVRAWSRARQLDGAAWGLVGGFSWAVLAAEARAHHVTDLAGFLRHCAGHPRRPRRGERHAYWPVYSPTPPGVNTTRSMTRSTVAVLQEALAGAGGSQSHEHRVLLTGDVEGRVLGLILALEDAGARVRPYPRASALGLDGGDPSALRAAITAAELPARLVHPA
;
A
#
# COMPACT_ATOMS: atom_id res chain seq x y z
N MET A 1 64.59 -34.08 -12.45
CA MET A 1 63.73 -34.15 -11.24
C MET A 1 62.32 -34.45 -11.69
N VAL A 2 61.76 -35.61 -11.31
CA VAL A 2 60.36 -35.96 -11.63
C VAL A 2 59.46 -34.99 -10.86
N LYS A 3 58.78 -34.07 -11.57
CA LYS A 3 57.86 -33.12 -10.94
C LYS A 3 56.63 -33.91 -10.47
N GLY A 4 56.41 -33.97 -9.16
CA GLY A 4 55.22 -34.63 -8.59
C GLY A 4 53.94 -34.07 -9.21
N LEU A 5 52.96 -34.95 -9.46
CA LEU A 5 51.66 -34.58 -10.01
C LEU A 5 50.97 -33.59 -9.07
N ARG A 6 50.51 -32.45 -9.61
CA ARG A 6 49.78 -31.47 -8.79
C ARG A 6 48.47 -32.05 -8.25
N PRO A 7 48.11 -31.71 -7.00
CA PRO A 7 46.81 -32.05 -6.45
C PRO A 7 45.68 -31.49 -7.31
N VAL A 8 44.58 -32.24 -7.44
CA VAL A 8 43.42 -31.84 -8.24
C VAL A 8 42.81 -30.52 -7.77
N GLN A 9 42.96 -30.20 -6.48
CA GLN A 9 42.51 -28.93 -5.90
C GLN A 9 43.21 -27.74 -6.55
N ASP A 10 44.53 -27.83 -6.74
CA ASP A 10 45.34 -26.78 -7.35
C ASP A 10 44.94 -26.59 -8.81
N VAL A 11 44.64 -27.69 -9.51
CA VAL A 11 44.23 -27.71 -10.92
C VAL A 11 42.86 -27.09 -11.13
N VAL A 12 41.86 -27.50 -10.34
CA VAL A 12 40.52 -26.91 -10.38
C VAL A 12 40.57 -25.43 -9.98
N SER A 13 41.37 -25.07 -8.98
CA SER A 13 41.55 -23.67 -8.56
C SER A 13 42.17 -22.83 -9.67
N ARG A 14 43.21 -23.34 -10.35
CA ARG A 14 43.85 -22.64 -11.47
C ARG A 14 42.87 -22.40 -12.61
N ILE A 15 42.06 -23.39 -12.98
CA ILE A 15 41.06 -23.26 -14.04
C ILE A 15 39.96 -22.25 -13.67
N ARG A 16 39.58 -22.16 -12.39
CA ARG A 16 38.51 -21.23 -11.94
C ARG A 16 38.94 -19.78 -11.82
N PHE A 17 40.17 -19.55 -11.39
CA PHE A 17 40.62 -18.23 -10.98
C PHE A 17 41.64 -17.60 -11.94
N ASP A 18 42.07 -18.34 -12.98
CA ASP A 18 42.87 -17.77 -14.06
C ASP A 18 41.96 -17.19 -15.15
N ALA A 19 41.95 -15.86 -15.28
CA ALA A 19 41.14 -15.14 -16.26
C ALA A 19 41.48 -15.49 -17.73
N THR A 20 42.60 -16.17 -17.99
CA THR A 20 42.96 -16.65 -19.33
C THR A 20 42.30 -17.99 -19.70
N LEU A 21 41.65 -18.65 -18.74
CA LEU A 21 40.96 -19.93 -18.91
C LEU A 21 39.46 -19.76 -18.66
N ASP A 22 38.63 -20.25 -19.58
CA ASP A 22 37.17 -20.29 -19.39
C ASP A 22 36.75 -21.60 -18.73
N ALA A 23 36.40 -21.53 -17.44
CA ALA A 23 35.99 -22.67 -16.63
C ALA A 23 34.78 -23.43 -17.22
N ALA A 24 33.93 -22.80 -18.02
CA ALA A 24 32.78 -23.46 -18.67
C ALA A 24 33.20 -24.52 -19.71
N ARG A 25 34.46 -24.49 -20.16
CA ARG A 25 35.01 -25.45 -21.14
C ARG A 25 35.48 -26.76 -20.51
N PHE A 26 35.45 -26.87 -19.18
CA PHE A 26 36.04 -27.99 -18.44
C PHE A 26 34.98 -28.87 -17.77
N VAL A 27 35.28 -30.17 -17.71
CA VAL A 27 34.46 -31.22 -17.08
C VAL A 27 35.30 -32.00 -16.08
N VAL A 28 34.72 -32.34 -14.92
CA VAL A 28 35.37 -33.12 -13.87
C VAL A 28 34.76 -34.51 -13.82
N GLY A 29 35.61 -35.54 -13.97
CA GLY A 29 35.24 -36.94 -13.80
C GLY A 29 35.55 -37.42 -12.39
N TYR A 30 34.54 -37.91 -11.67
CA TYR A 30 34.66 -38.40 -10.31
C TYR A 30 33.93 -39.72 -10.10
N GLU A 31 34.35 -40.47 -9.09
CA GLU A 31 33.79 -41.78 -8.77
C GLU A 31 32.66 -41.66 -7.73
N GLU A 32 31.46 -42.11 -8.10
CA GLU A 32 30.26 -42.12 -7.24
C GLU A 32 30.04 -43.51 -6.64
N ARG A 33 29.63 -43.57 -5.36
CA ARG A 33 29.49 -44.85 -4.64
C ARG A 33 28.43 -45.74 -5.32
N GLY A 34 28.88 -46.86 -5.88
CA GLY A 34 28.01 -47.88 -6.48
C GLY A 34 27.53 -47.59 -7.90
N ALA A 35 27.90 -46.45 -8.50
CA ALA A 35 27.41 -46.02 -9.82
C ALA A 35 28.51 -45.80 -10.88
N GLY A 36 29.80 -45.97 -10.53
CA GLY A 36 30.93 -45.80 -11.45
C GLY A 36 31.40 -44.35 -11.57
N ILE A 37 32.11 -44.02 -12.67
CA ILE A 37 32.60 -42.66 -12.93
C ILE A 37 31.48 -41.83 -13.54
N ARG A 38 31.19 -40.67 -12.93
CA ARG A 38 30.32 -39.63 -13.48
C ARG A 38 31.11 -38.38 -13.82
N GLU A 39 30.61 -37.65 -14.81
CA GLU A 39 31.18 -36.39 -15.27
C GLU A 39 30.24 -35.23 -14.92
N SER A 40 30.80 -34.10 -14.48
CA SER A 40 30.06 -32.86 -14.20
C SER A 40 30.80 -31.66 -14.80
N PRO A 41 30.09 -30.66 -15.37
CA PRO A 41 30.71 -29.39 -15.73
C PRO A 41 31.44 -28.77 -14.53
N LEU A 42 32.66 -28.29 -14.74
CA LEU A 42 33.52 -27.76 -13.70
C LEU A 42 32.95 -26.53 -12.96
N PRO A 43 32.15 -25.63 -13.59
CA PRO A 43 31.49 -24.54 -12.86
C PRO A 43 30.42 -25.03 -11.88
N LEU A 44 29.78 -26.16 -12.20
CA LEU A 44 28.70 -26.76 -11.38
C LEU A 44 29.23 -27.77 -10.36
N PHE A 45 30.49 -28.19 -10.49
CA PHE A 45 31.11 -29.18 -9.62
C PHE A 45 31.57 -28.56 -8.29
N VAL A 46 30.88 -28.84 -7.18
CA VAL A 46 31.31 -28.37 -5.85
C VAL A 46 32.05 -29.50 -5.13
N ALA A 47 33.35 -29.30 -4.90
CA ALA A 47 34.17 -30.29 -4.22
C ALA A 47 34.30 -29.97 -2.72
N GLY A 48 34.16 -31.00 -1.88
CA GLY A 48 34.12 -30.88 -0.42
C GLY A 48 32.74 -31.11 0.21
N GLY A 49 31.70 -31.33 -0.61
CA GLY A 49 30.38 -31.85 -0.19
C GLY A 49 30.25 -33.35 -0.48
N ASP A 50 29.22 -33.77 -1.23
CA ASP A 50 28.90 -35.18 -1.54
C ASP A 50 30.02 -35.97 -2.26
N VAL A 51 30.96 -35.29 -2.93
CA VAL A 51 32.10 -35.91 -3.63
C VAL A 51 33.43 -35.41 -3.04
N PRO A 52 34.13 -36.24 -2.25
CA PRO A 52 35.45 -35.92 -1.73
C PRO A 52 36.51 -35.79 -2.84
N TRP A 53 37.50 -34.89 -2.66
CA TRP A 53 38.59 -34.64 -3.61
C TRP A 53 39.40 -35.88 -4.01
N HIS A 54 39.49 -36.89 -3.14
CA HIS A 54 40.19 -38.14 -3.46
C HIS A 54 39.44 -39.01 -4.50
N ARG A 55 38.16 -38.73 -4.74
CA ARG A 55 37.33 -39.43 -5.73
C ARG A 55 37.35 -38.79 -7.11
N VAL A 56 37.95 -37.61 -7.26
CA VAL A 56 38.17 -37.02 -8.58
C VAL A 56 39.29 -37.80 -9.28
N ARG A 57 38.97 -38.29 -10.48
CA ARG A 57 39.83 -39.16 -11.30
C ARG A 57 40.52 -38.38 -12.41
N TYR A 58 39.79 -37.52 -13.13
CA TYR A 58 40.34 -36.70 -14.20
C TYR A 58 39.59 -35.37 -14.38
N VAL A 59 40.22 -34.44 -15.10
CA VAL A 59 39.62 -33.19 -15.61
C VAL A 59 39.87 -33.13 -17.12
N LYS A 60 38.83 -32.79 -17.88
CA LYS A 60 38.88 -32.68 -19.35
C LYS A 60 38.52 -31.27 -19.82
N ALA A 61 39.09 -30.87 -20.95
CA ALA A 61 38.62 -29.75 -21.77
C ALA A 61 38.21 -30.32 -23.13
N GLY A 62 36.91 -30.39 -23.41
CA GLY A 62 36.41 -31.18 -24.55
C GLY A 62 36.84 -32.66 -24.43
N ASP A 63 37.44 -33.22 -25.48
CA ASP A 63 37.96 -34.59 -25.50
C ASP A 63 39.38 -34.73 -24.89
N LEU A 64 40.05 -33.60 -24.59
CA LEU A 64 41.40 -33.62 -24.05
C LEU A 64 41.39 -33.75 -22.53
N THR A 65 41.99 -34.83 -22.00
CA THR A 65 42.24 -34.96 -20.56
C THR A 65 43.40 -34.06 -20.13
N VAL A 66 43.09 -32.98 -19.42
CA VAL A 66 44.06 -31.97 -18.97
C VAL A 66 44.68 -32.29 -17.62
N TRP A 67 44.05 -33.17 -16.85
CA TRP A 67 44.61 -33.73 -15.63
C TRP A 67 44.06 -35.13 -15.37
N ASP A 68 44.90 -36.10 -15.04
CA ASP A 68 44.50 -37.48 -14.72
C ASP A 68 45.34 -38.04 -13.58
N ARG A 69 44.65 -38.54 -12.55
CA ARG A 69 45.28 -39.06 -11.34
C ARG A 69 46.04 -40.36 -11.57
N GLN A 70 45.50 -41.26 -12.40
CA GLN A 70 46.04 -42.60 -12.61
C GLN A 70 47.10 -42.61 -13.70
N ALA A 71 46.86 -41.88 -14.79
CA ALA A 71 47.82 -41.70 -15.88
C ALA A 71 48.91 -40.66 -15.56
N ARG A 72 48.81 -39.98 -14.40
CA ARG A 72 49.75 -38.94 -13.93
C ARG A 72 49.96 -37.80 -14.93
N VAL A 73 48.88 -37.39 -15.57
CA VAL A 73 48.84 -36.29 -16.54
C VAL A 73 48.46 -34.99 -15.82
N ASP A 74 49.19 -33.91 -16.08
CA ASP A 74 48.84 -32.54 -15.68
C ASP A 74 49.36 -31.55 -16.72
N LEU A 75 48.48 -31.22 -17.67
CA LEU A 75 48.70 -30.23 -18.71
C LEU A 75 48.49 -28.79 -18.21
N VAL A 76 47.89 -28.61 -17.03
CA VAL A 76 47.57 -27.27 -16.49
C VAL A 76 48.78 -26.62 -15.85
N PHE A 77 49.61 -27.40 -15.14
CA PHE A 77 50.89 -26.92 -14.58
C PHE A 77 52.13 -27.55 -15.21
N GLY A 78 51.96 -28.45 -16.19
CA GLY A 78 53.09 -29.16 -16.82
C GLY A 78 53.87 -30.00 -15.82
N THR A 79 53.14 -30.70 -14.93
CA THR A 79 53.72 -31.63 -13.93
C THR A 79 53.32 -33.08 -14.23
N GLY A 80 53.79 -34.04 -13.44
CA GLY A 80 53.59 -35.45 -13.76
C GLY A 80 54.37 -35.89 -15.00
N ASP A 81 53.85 -36.88 -15.74
CA ASP A 81 54.51 -37.54 -16.88
C ASP A 81 54.03 -36.94 -18.22
N THR A 82 53.99 -35.60 -18.31
CA THR A 82 53.20 -34.90 -19.34
C THR A 82 54.03 -34.13 -20.37
N ALA A 83 53.68 -34.22 -21.66
CA ALA A 83 54.21 -33.37 -22.75
C ALA A 83 53.44 -32.04 -22.86
N ALA A 84 54.12 -30.94 -23.17
CA ALA A 84 53.52 -29.60 -23.21
C ALA A 84 52.52 -29.42 -24.37
N VAL A 85 51.29 -28.97 -24.07
CA VAL A 85 50.24 -28.64 -25.05
C VAL A 85 49.62 -27.29 -24.69
N ASP A 86 49.30 -26.47 -25.70
CA ASP A 86 48.61 -25.19 -25.53
C ASP A 86 47.09 -25.40 -25.40
N LEU A 87 46.58 -25.29 -24.17
CA LEU A 87 45.17 -25.49 -23.81
C LEU A 87 44.21 -24.47 -24.45
N SER A 88 44.71 -23.35 -24.98
CA SER A 88 43.87 -22.34 -25.64
C SER A 88 43.29 -22.83 -26.98
N THR A 89 43.90 -23.85 -27.59
CA THR A 89 43.63 -24.31 -28.96
C THR A 89 42.55 -25.40 -29.08
N VAL A 90 41.96 -25.87 -27.98
CA VAL A 90 40.99 -26.98 -27.99
C VAL A 90 39.57 -26.50 -28.38
N PRO A 91 38.91 -27.08 -29.40
CA PRO A 91 37.58 -26.66 -29.84
C PRO A 91 36.49 -26.88 -28.76
N PRO A 92 35.41 -26.08 -28.76
CA PRO A 92 34.35 -26.17 -27.75
C PRO A 92 33.62 -27.52 -27.84
N PRO A 93 33.18 -28.10 -26.70
CA PRO A 93 32.33 -29.29 -26.72
C PRO A 93 31.01 -28.95 -27.41
N LEU A 94 30.51 -29.87 -28.25
CA LEU A 94 29.15 -29.83 -28.78
C LEU A 94 28.18 -29.96 -27.60
N VAL A 95 27.70 -28.82 -27.10
CA VAL A 95 26.65 -28.79 -26.09
C VAL A 95 25.39 -29.40 -26.72
N PRO A 96 24.78 -30.46 -26.15
CA PRO A 96 23.43 -30.83 -26.53
C PRO A 96 22.56 -29.60 -26.24
N VAL A 97 21.98 -29.03 -27.28
CA VAL A 97 21.03 -27.91 -27.18
C VAL A 97 20.04 -28.28 -26.06
N PRO A 98 19.94 -27.51 -24.97
CA PRO A 98 18.88 -27.72 -24.01
C PRO A 98 17.58 -27.60 -24.81
N SER A 99 16.77 -28.65 -24.83
CA SER A 99 15.43 -28.52 -25.38
C SER A 99 14.81 -27.28 -24.75
N PRO A 100 14.27 -26.34 -25.54
CA PRO A 100 13.62 -25.16 -25.00
C PRO A 100 12.63 -25.67 -23.96
N ALA A 101 12.72 -25.12 -22.74
CA ALA A 101 11.79 -25.43 -21.68
C ALA A 101 10.38 -25.44 -22.30
N PRO A 102 9.57 -26.48 -22.08
CA PRO A 102 8.22 -26.46 -22.60
C PRO A 102 7.60 -25.15 -22.13
N ARG A 103 7.08 -24.35 -23.09
CA ARG A 103 6.14 -23.26 -22.77
C ARG A 103 5.20 -23.83 -21.71
N PRO A 104 4.93 -23.12 -20.60
CA PRO A 104 4.05 -23.66 -19.57
C PRO A 104 2.74 -24.02 -20.28
N ALA A 105 2.53 -25.32 -20.49
CA ALA A 105 1.20 -25.85 -20.64
C ALA A 105 0.45 -25.30 -19.44
N ALA A 106 -0.71 -24.67 -19.66
CA ALA A 106 -1.56 -24.18 -18.57
C ALA A 106 -1.55 -25.26 -17.48
N GLN A 107 -0.80 -25.00 -16.40
CA GLN A 107 -0.57 -26.02 -15.40
C GLN A 107 -1.95 -26.33 -14.87
N ARG A 108 -2.37 -27.59 -14.98
CA ARG A 108 -3.57 -28.02 -14.26
C ARG A 108 -3.33 -27.59 -12.80
N PRO A 109 -4.28 -26.85 -12.19
CA PRO A 109 -4.09 -26.36 -10.83
C PRO A 109 -3.66 -27.53 -9.95
N ALA A 110 -2.65 -27.30 -9.11
CA ALA A 110 -2.14 -28.32 -8.19
C ALA A 110 -3.31 -28.97 -7.44
N ALA A 111 -3.37 -30.31 -7.46
CA ALA A 111 -4.46 -31.06 -6.84
C ALA A 111 -4.29 -31.01 -5.31
N PHE A 112 -5.26 -30.41 -4.63
CA PHE A 112 -5.39 -30.44 -3.18
C PHE A 112 -6.43 -31.51 -2.87
N ASP A 113 -5.99 -32.61 -2.28
CA ASP A 113 -6.82 -33.79 -2.07
C ASP A 113 -7.55 -33.67 -0.72
N PRO A 114 -8.87 -33.90 -0.67
CA PRO A 114 -9.61 -33.94 0.58
C PRO A 114 -9.03 -34.99 1.54
N SER A 115 -8.92 -34.65 2.81
CA SER A 115 -8.49 -35.55 3.88
C SER A 115 -9.50 -35.54 5.03
N ALA A 116 -9.46 -36.59 5.86
CA ALA A 116 -10.32 -36.68 7.04
C ALA A 116 -9.76 -35.85 8.19
N CYS A 117 -10.59 -34.97 8.76
CA CYS A 117 -10.35 -34.38 10.07
C CYS A 117 -10.78 -35.40 11.13
N LEU A 118 -10.01 -35.55 12.21
CA LEU A 118 -10.28 -36.57 13.24
C LEU A 118 -10.54 -35.92 14.60
N ARG A 119 -11.40 -36.53 15.40
CA ARG A 119 -11.61 -36.24 16.83
C ARG A 119 -11.42 -37.50 17.66
N PHE A 120 -11.04 -37.37 18.92
CA PHE A 120 -11.01 -38.52 19.82
C PHE A 120 -12.43 -38.84 20.31
N ASP A 121 -12.83 -40.12 20.21
CA ASP A 121 -14.06 -40.61 20.78
C ASP A 121 -13.77 -41.39 22.05
N ARG A 122 -14.11 -40.82 23.21
CA ARG A 122 -13.85 -41.43 24.51
C ARG A 122 -14.60 -42.75 24.71
N ALA A 123 -15.76 -42.94 24.10
CA ALA A 123 -16.53 -44.17 24.23
C ALA A 123 -15.90 -45.30 23.41
N ALA A 124 -15.39 -44.98 22.21
CA ALA A 124 -14.68 -45.94 21.36
C ALA A 124 -13.21 -46.12 21.76
N GLY A 125 -12.63 -45.20 22.54
CA GLY A 125 -11.21 -45.18 22.85
C GLY A 125 -10.33 -44.98 21.62
N ALA A 126 -10.83 -44.28 20.59
CA ALA A 126 -10.19 -44.21 19.27
C ALA A 126 -10.37 -42.84 18.61
N TRP A 127 -9.44 -42.49 17.72
CA TRP A 127 -9.56 -41.36 16.81
C TRP A 127 -10.51 -41.71 15.66
N VAL A 128 -11.57 -40.93 15.49
CA VAL A 128 -12.61 -41.15 14.47
C VAL A 128 -12.79 -39.92 13.60
N PRO A 129 -13.30 -40.04 12.36
CA PRO A 129 -13.65 -38.88 11.55
C PRO A 129 -14.54 -37.89 12.29
N ALA A 130 -14.11 -36.63 12.29
CA ALA A 130 -14.92 -35.50 12.69
C ALA A 130 -16.09 -35.37 11.72
N GLY A 131 -17.25 -34.93 12.24
CA GLY A 131 -18.39 -34.59 11.39
C GLY A 131 -18.08 -33.40 10.46
N PRO A 132 -19.07 -32.95 9.67
CA PRO A 132 -18.89 -31.76 8.86
C PRO A 132 -18.50 -30.55 9.73
N PRO A 133 -17.75 -29.57 9.17
CA PRO A 133 -17.41 -28.35 9.89
C PRO A 133 -18.68 -27.66 10.38
N THR A 134 -18.61 -27.11 11.59
CA THR A 134 -19.69 -26.33 12.18
C THR A 134 -19.28 -24.87 12.24
N ALA A 135 -20.24 -23.96 12.11
CA ALA A 135 -19.99 -22.53 12.29
C ALA A 135 -19.45 -22.23 13.70
N VAL A 136 -18.32 -21.55 13.76
CA VAL A 136 -17.61 -21.14 14.97
C VAL A 136 -17.87 -19.66 15.22
N ARG A 137 -18.05 -19.28 16.48
CA ARG A 137 -17.99 -17.88 16.91
C ARG A 137 -16.86 -17.67 17.90
N ALA A 138 -15.96 -16.74 17.59
CA ALA A 138 -14.86 -16.36 18.46
C ALA A 138 -14.45 -14.90 18.18
N ASP A 139 -14.27 -14.10 19.24
CA ASP A 139 -13.86 -12.69 19.09
C ASP A 139 -12.38 -12.56 18.68
N ALA A 140 -11.56 -13.53 19.08
CA ALA A 140 -10.18 -13.67 18.66
C ALA A 140 -9.81 -15.15 18.52
N VAL A 141 -8.81 -15.42 17.70
CA VAL A 141 -8.26 -16.75 17.45
C VAL A 141 -6.77 -16.71 17.75
N GLN A 142 -6.32 -17.55 18.66
CA GLN A 142 -4.89 -17.72 18.93
C GLN A 142 -4.33 -18.81 18.02
N VAL A 143 -3.33 -18.47 17.22
CA VAL A 143 -2.67 -19.40 16.29
C VAL A 143 -1.21 -19.61 16.69
N ALA A 144 -0.66 -20.78 16.40
CA ALA A 144 0.74 -21.09 16.64
C ALA A 144 1.35 -21.91 15.49
N THR A 145 2.63 -21.64 15.19
CA THR A 145 3.46 -22.43 14.27
C THR A 145 4.76 -22.82 14.96
N PHE A 146 5.18 -24.08 14.80
CA PHE A 146 6.41 -24.56 15.44
C PHE A 146 7.08 -25.67 14.65
N ASN A 147 8.34 -25.46 14.24
CA ASN A 147 9.22 -26.54 13.83
C ASN A 147 9.78 -27.24 15.07
N VAL A 148 9.45 -28.53 15.24
CA VAL A 148 9.69 -29.32 16.46
C VAL A 148 10.89 -30.25 16.35
N LEU A 149 11.78 -30.06 15.37
CA LEU A 149 13.04 -30.81 15.16
C LEU A 149 12.86 -32.33 14.97
N SER A 150 13.31 -32.84 13.83
CA SER A 150 13.40 -34.27 13.54
C SER A 150 14.53 -34.97 14.30
N ASP A 151 14.24 -36.16 14.86
CA ASP A 151 15.22 -37.00 15.58
C ASP A 151 16.02 -37.96 14.68
N ALA A 152 15.91 -37.83 13.36
CA ALA A 152 16.35 -38.85 12.42
C ALA A 152 17.88 -39.01 12.27
N TYR A 153 18.68 -37.99 12.61
CA TYR A 153 20.10 -37.96 12.27
C TYR A 153 21.08 -37.89 13.47
N ASP A 154 20.62 -37.49 14.67
CA ASP A 154 21.50 -37.32 15.86
C ASP A 154 20.76 -37.56 17.19
N ARG A 155 20.16 -38.76 17.37
CA ARG A 155 19.29 -39.08 18.52
C ARG A 155 19.93 -38.86 19.90
N ASP A 156 21.24 -39.06 20.02
CA ASP A 156 22.00 -38.85 21.26
C ASP A 156 22.16 -37.35 21.59
N GLN A 157 22.08 -36.47 20.59
CA GLN A 157 22.20 -35.02 20.73
C GLN A 157 20.85 -34.32 20.85
N THR A 158 19.74 -34.96 20.42
CA THR A 158 18.37 -34.40 20.47
C THR A 158 17.52 -34.87 21.65
N TYR A 159 18.04 -35.81 22.47
CA TYR A 159 17.45 -36.26 23.75
C TYR A 159 15.92 -36.42 23.76
N PRO A 160 15.34 -37.18 22.80
CA PRO A 160 13.89 -37.21 22.57
C PRO A 160 13.08 -37.67 23.80
N ASP A 161 13.65 -38.56 24.62
CA ASP A 161 12.99 -39.09 25.82
C ASP A 161 12.70 -37.99 26.87
N LEU A 162 13.48 -36.90 26.87
CA LEU A 162 13.24 -35.71 27.71
C LEU A 162 12.51 -34.61 26.94
N ARG A 163 12.84 -34.45 25.66
CA ARG A 163 12.36 -33.38 24.79
C ARG A 163 10.88 -33.50 24.45
N VAL A 164 10.40 -34.72 24.16
CA VAL A 164 9.02 -34.97 23.74
C VAL A 164 8.01 -34.58 24.84
N PRO A 165 8.15 -35.03 26.10
CA PRO A 165 7.25 -34.58 27.18
C PRO A 165 7.27 -33.06 27.38
N ALA A 166 8.45 -32.44 27.39
CA ALA A 166 8.60 -31.00 27.54
C ALA A 166 7.94 -30.23 26.37
N CYS A 167 8.05 -30.73 25.15
CA CYS A 167 7.38 -30.14 23.98
C CYS A 167 5.85 -30.21 24.11
N VAL A 168 5.30 -31.32 24.58
CA VAL A 168 3.85 -31.47 24.84
C VAL A 168 3.38 -30.47 25.91
N GLU A 169 4.16 -30.26 26.98
CA GLU A 169 3.84 -29.29 28.03
C GLU A 169 3.88 -27.84 27.52
N VAL A 170 4.91 -27.48 26.74
CA VAL A 170 5.01 -26.15 26.11
C VAL A 170 3.79 -25.89 25.23
N LEU A 171 3.41 -26.84 24.37
CA LEU A 171 2.26 -26.71 23.49
C LEU A 171 0.94 -26.60 24.26
N ALA A 172 0.78 -27.36 25.35
CA ALA A 172 -0.38 -27.29 26.22
C ALA A 172 -0.52 -25.89 26.86
N GLY A 173 0.59 -25.29 27.29
CA GLY A 173 0.64 -23.98 27.94
C GLY A 173 0.23 -22.82 27.03
N LEU A 174 0.32 -22.97 25.71
CA LEU A 174 -0.05 -21.91 24.76
C LEU A 174 -1.54 -21.59 24.74
N GLY A 175 -2.38 -22.60 24.97
CA GLY A 175 -3.83 -22.45 24.83
C GLY A 175 -4.29 -22.08 23.41
N ALA A 176 -3.46 -22.26 22.39
CA ALA A 176 -3.72 -21.83 21.02
C ALA A 176 -4.88 -22.59 20.38
N ASP A 177 -5.81 -21.90 19.74
CA ASP A 177 -6.97 -22.50 19.07
C ASP A 177 -6.58 -23.29 17.81
N VAL A 178 -5.51 -22.87 17.13
CA VAL A 178 -4.94 -23.55 15.95
C VAL A 178 -3.43 -23.71 16.11
N VAL A 179 -2.92 -24.93 15.97
CA VAL A 179 -1.50 -25.25 16.09
C VAL A 179 -1.01 -25.98 14.84
N ALA A 180 -0.02 -25.43 14.16
CA ALA A 180 0.69 -26.07 13.07
C ALA A 180 2.06 -26.54 13.55
N LEU A 181 2.35 -27.83 13.42
CA LEU A 181 3.66 -28.39 13.74
C LEU A 181 4.36 -28.84 12.46
N HIS A 182 5.67 -28.60 12.42
CA HIS A 182 6.55 -28.99 11.32
C HIS A 182 7.63 -29.94 11.83
N GLU A 183 7.96 -30.97 11.06
CA GLU A 183 8.85 -32.06 11.50
C GLU A 183 8.35 -32.88 12.70
N ALA A 184 7.03 -32.93 12.92
CA ALA A 184 6.44 -33.77 13.96
C ALA A 184 6.89 -35.22 13.79
N THR A 185 7.70 -35.70 14.74
CA THR A 185 8.20 -37.08 14.78
C THR A 185 7.08 -38.02 15.22
N PRO A 186 7.16 -39.32 14.88
CA PRO A 186 6.16 -40.29 15.33
C PRO A 186 5.99 -40.28 16.85
N ALA A 187 7.10 -40.24 17.60
CA ALA A 187 7.07 -40.23 19.07
C ALA A 187 6.37 -39.00 19.65
N LEU A 188 6.63 -37.80 19.11
CA LEU A 188 5.94 -36.59 19.56
C LEU A 188 4.46 -36.62 19.18
N TRP A 189 4.13 -37.08 17.98
CA TRP A 189 2.74 -37.16 17.54
C TRP A 189 1.93 -38.14 18.38
N ASP A 190 2.48 -39.32 18.66
CA ASP A 190 1.84 -40.30 19.55
C ASP A 190 1.63 -39.71 20.95
N ALA A 191 2.63 -39.02 21.50
CA ALA A 191 2.51 -38.34 22.80
C ALA A 191 1.42 -37.25 22.80
N LEU A 192 1.29 -36.48 21.71
CA LEU A 192 0.22 -35.49 21.55
C LEU A 192 -1.15 -36.15 21.41
N LEU A 193 -1.29 -37.21 20.61
CA LEU A 193 -2.54 -37.95 20.46
C LEU A 193 -2.98 -38.65 21.75
N ASP A 194 -2.03 -38.91 22.67
CA ASP A 194 -2.29 -39.47 23.99
C ASP A 194 -2.57 -38.41 25.06
N ALA A 195 -2.18 -37.16 24.83
CA ALA A 195 -2.38 -36.07 25.78
C ALA A 195 -3.87 -35.77 25.99
N ALA A 196 -4.27 -35.64 27.27
CA ALA A 196 -5.66 -35.39 27.65
C ALA A 196 -6.21 -34.10 27.01
N TRP A 197 -5.44 -33.01 27.01
CA TRP A 197 -5.87 -31.73 26.45
C TRP A 197 -6.14 -31.80 24.94
N VAL A 198 -5.41 -32.66 24.20
CA VAL A 198 -5.63 -32.89 22.77
C VAL A 198 -6.88 -33.74 22.56
N ARG A 199 -6.99 -34.87 23.27
CA ARG A 199 -8.16 -35.77 23.17
C ARG A 199 -9.48 -35.10 23.56
N ASP A 200 -9.43 -34.14 24.48
CA ASP A 200 -10.61 -33.50 25.04
C ASP A 200 -11.02 -32.22 24.29
N GLY A 201 -10.07 -31.55 23.65
CA GLY A 201 -10.27 -30.21 23.12
C GLY A 201 -9.92 -30.01 21.65
N TYR A 202 -9.27 -30.97 20.99
CA TYR A 202 -8.73 -30.78 19.65
C TYR A 202 -9.19 -31.81 18.63
N HIS A 203 -9.24 -31.33 17.40
CA HIS A 203 -9.33 -32.09 16.18
C HIS A 203 -7.98 -32.06 15.48
N VAL A 204 -7.62 -33.14 14.80
CA VAL A 204 -6.29 -33.34 14.22
C VAL A 204 -6.36 -33.68 12.74
N SER A 205 -5.30 -33.33 12.01
CA SER A 205 -5.20 -33.58 10.57
C SER A 205 -4.75 -34.98 10.18
N ALA A 206 -4.24 -35.76 11.14
CA ALA A 206 -3.73 -37.12 10.92
C ALA A 206 -4.00 -37.99 12.15
N GLY A 207 -4.23 -39.29 11.94
CA GLY A 207 -4.43 -40.26 13.02
C GLY A 207 -3.11 -40.84 13.52
N PRO A 208 -3.17 -41.93 14.32
CA PRO A 208 -1.98 -42.66 14.78
C PRO A 208 -1.34 -43.52 13.68
N ASP A 209 -1.94 -43.61 12.48
CA ASP A 209 -1.37 -44.36 11.35
C ASP A 209 -0.15 -43.62 10.76
N PRO A 210 1.06 -44.22 10.80
CA PRO A 210 2.25 -43.63 10.20
C PRO A 210 2.13 -43.29 8.71
N ALA A 211 1.31 -44.03 7.97
CA ALA A 211 1.08 -43.78 6.55
C ALA A 211 0.17 -42.57 6.29
N ALA A 212 -0.67 -42.18 7.26
CA ALA A 212 -1.50 -40.97 7.21
C ALA A 212 -0.67 -39.68 7.38
N GLY A 213 0.57 -39.83 7.84
CA GLY A 213 1.68 -38.92 7.61
C GLY A 213 2.12 -38.13 8.84
N TYR A 214 3.42 -38.22 9.09
CA TYR A 214 4.19 -37.42 10.03
C TYR A 214 4.89 -36.25 9.32
N GLY A 215 5.47 -35.32 10.07
CA GLY A 215 6.09 -34.11 9.54
C GLY A 215 5.21 -32.87 9.73
N THR A 216 4.39 -32.50 8.74
CA THR A 216 3.52 -31.32 8.83
C THR A 216 2.11 -31.73 9.23
N VAL A 217 1.63 -31.23 10.37
CA VAL A 217 0.31 -31.56 10.96
C VAL A 217 -0.36 -30.31 11.52
N LEU A 218 -1.68 -30.35 11.61
CA LEU A 218 -2.53 -29.27 12.10
C LEU A 218 -3.45 -29.80 13.21
N LEU A 219 -3.50 -29.08 14.34
CA LEU A 219 -4.46 -29.26 15.41
C LEU A 219 -5.36 -28.03 15.50
N THR A 220 -6.64 -28.21 15.76
CA THR A 220 -7.59 -27.10 15.95
C THR A 220 -8.65 -27.45 16.98
N ARG A 221 -9.17 -26.47 17.71
CA ARG A 221 -10.31 -26.69 18.62
C ARG A 221 -11.63 -26.98 17.91
N TRP A 222 -11.70 -26.77 16.60
CA TRP A 222 -12.94 -26.85 15.82
C TRP A 222 -12.84 -27.88 14.69
N PRO A 223 -13.96 -28.53 14.32
CA PRO A 223 -13.97 -29.38 13.14
C PRO A 223 -13.69 -28.54 11.89
N MET A 224 -12.87 -29.08 10.98
CA MET A 224 -12.41 -28.39 9.79
C MET A 224 -12.52 -29.27 8.55
N THR A 225 -12.75 -28.64 7.39
CA THR A 225 -12.53 -29.31 6.10
C THR A 225 -11.04 -29.35 5.86
N LEU A 226 -10.48 -30.53 5.59
CA LEU A 226 -9.06 -30.69 5.33
C LEU A 226 -8.77 -30.96 3.88
N GLU A 227 -7.75 -30.28 3.39
CA GLU A 227 -7.13 -30.53 2.10
C GLU A 227 -5.63 -30.72 2.29
N VAL A 228 -5.03 -31.67 1.58
CA VAL A 228 -3.60 -31.96 1.64
C VAL A 228 -3.01 -31.89 0.25
N HIS A 229 -1.84 -31.26 0.13
CA HIS A 229 -1.08 -31.25 -1.11
C HIS A 229 0.36 -31.68 -0.87
N ARG A 230 0.86 -32.55 -1.76
CA ARG A 230 2.24 -33.06 -1.70
C ARG A 230 3.17 -32.11 -2.48
N LEU A 231 3.95 -31.33 -1.76
CA LEU A 231 4.92 -30.37 -2.31
C LEU A 231 6.19 -31.06 -2.87
N SER A 232 6.56 -32.21 -2.32
CA SER A 232 7.64 -33.08 -2.83
C SER A 232 7.48 -34.50 -2.27
N THR A 233 8.41 -35.41 -2.56
CA THR A 233 8.41 -36.78 -2.00
C THR A 233 8.25 -36.80 -0.46
N TYR A 234 8.82 -35.81 0.24
CA TYR A 234 8.91 -35.79 1.70
C TYR A 234 8.27 -34.56 2.35
N LYS A 235 7.78 -33.59 1.56
CA LYS A 235 7.15 -32.36 2.07
C LYS A 235 5.70 -32.28 1.61
N ARG A 236 4.82 -31.84 2.51
CA ARG A 236 3.41 -31.60 2.24
C ARG A 236 2.95 -30.28 2.86
N THR A 237 1.84 -29.77 2.38
CA THR A 237 1.08 -28.68 3.01
C THR A 237 -0.30 -29.19 3.38
N VAL A 238 -0.82 -28.73 4.51
CA VAL A 238 -2.13 -29.10 5.05
C VAL A 238 -2.95 -27.82 5.20
N LEU A 239 -4.12 -27.77 4.56
CA LEU A 239 -5.05 -26.65 4.65
C LEU A 239 -6.29 -27.10 5.41
N GLY A 240 -6.51 -26.51 6.60
CA GLY A 240 -7.76 -26.64 7.35
C GLY A 240 -8.67 -25.45 7.12
N ILE A 241 -9.93 -25.68 6.75
CA ILE A 241 -10.92 -24.63 6.49
C ILE A 241 -12.01 -24.68 7.56
N VAL A 242 -12.26 -23.54 8.20
CA VAL A 242 -13.27 -23.36 9.26
C VAL A 242 -14.23 -22.23 8.88
N GLU A 243 -15.50 -22.36 9.21
CA GLU A 243 -16.45 -21.24 9.16
C GLU A 243 -16.36 -20.43 10.46
N LEU A 244 -15.58 -19.33 10.44
CA LEU A 244 -15.38 -18.45 11.59
C LEU A 244 -16.19 -17.16 11.42
N ASN A 245 -17.11 -16.90 12.36
CA ASN A 245 -18.00 -15.74 12.37
C ASN A 245 -18.74 -15.49 11.04
N GLY A 246 -19.14 -16.57 10.36
CA GLY A 246 -19.82 -16.52 9.06
C GLY A 246 -18.91 -16.32 7.84
N ARG A 247 -17.58 -16.40 8.03
CA ARG A 247 -16.57 -16.33 6.97
C ARG A 247 -15.81 -17.65 6.86
N ARG A 248 -15.42 -18.04 5.64
CA ARG A 248 -14.58 -19.21 5.38
C ARG A 248 -13.12 -18.82 5.55
N VAL A 249 -12.50 -19.28 6.63
CA VAL A 249 -11.10 -18.99 6.98
C VAL A 249 -10.25 -20.24 6.81
N GLY A 250 -9.18 -20.14 6.02
CA GLY A 250 -8.20 -21.21 5.82
C GLY A 250 -6.98 -21.07 6.73
N PHE A 251 -6.52 -22.16 7.32
CA PHE A 251 -5.26 -22.27 8.06
C PHE A 251 -4.34 -23.24 7.33
N ALA A 252 -3.27 -22.72 6.71
CA ALA A 252 -2.33 -23.50 5.91
C ALA A 252 -1.04 -23.77 6.70
N ALA A 253 -0.82 -25.03 7.08
CA ALA A 253 0.43 -25.50 7.66
C ALA A 253 1.40 -25.91 6.55
N ALA A 254 2.60 -25.31 6.51
CA ALA A 254 3.59 -25.64 5.49
C ALA A 254 5.02 -25.68 6.03
N HIS A 255 5.78 -26.69 5.59
CA HIS A 255 7.22 -26.76 5.80
C HIS A 255 7.91 -26.79 4.43
N LEU A 256 8.59 -25.69 4.08
CA LEU A 256 9.28 -25.57 2.80
C LEU A 256 10.66 -26.23 2.81
N THR A 257 11.31 -26.28 1.65
CA THR A 257 12.63 -26.94 1.50
C THR A 257 13.76 -26.17 2.21
N SER A 258 14.55 -26.86 3.03
CA SER A 258 15.69 -26.32 3.78
C SER A 258 16.93 -26.03 2.91
N ASP A 259 17.84 -25.22 3.43
CA ASP A 259 19.07 -24.77 2.73
C ASP A 259 20.08 -25.92 2.45
N HIS A 260 19.90 -27.10 3.06
CA HIS A 260 20.69 -28.31 2.79
C HIS A 260 20.45 -28.92 1.39
N THR A 261 19.44 -28.45 0.64
CA THR A 261 19.07 -29.02 -0.68
C THR A 261 19.57 -28.15 -1.84
N ALA A 262 20.18 -28.77 -2.86
CA ALA A 262 20.58 -28.05 -4.08
C ALA A 262 19.36 -27.39 -4.77
N GLY A 263 19.47 -26.08 -5.04
CA GLY A 263 18.39 -25.26 -5.59
C GLY A 263 17.22 -25.03 -4.62
N ALA A 264 17.48 -25.03 -3.31
CA ALA A 264 16.46 -24.84 -2.28
C ALA A 264 15.63 -23.57 -2.49
N GLU A 265 16.23 -22.47 -2.92
CA GLU A 265 15.55 -21.19 -3.16
C GLU A 265 14.46 -21.33 -4.25
N GLN A 266 14.81 -21.82 -5.45
CA GLN A 266 13.84 -21.99 -6.54
C GLN A 266 12.72 -22.99 -6.16
N ARG A 267 13.05 -24.00 -5.36
CA ARG A 267 12.06 -24.96 -4.84
C ARG A 267 11.09 -24.30 -3.88
N ARG A 268 11.58 -23.49 -2.93
CA ARG A 268 10.74 -22.77 -1.97
C ARG A 268 9.81 -21.77 -2.67
N GLU A 269 10.32 -21.03 -3.66
CA GLU A 269 9.48 -20.13 -4.48
C GLU A 269 8.37 -20.88 -5.21
N HIS A 270 8.65 -22.05 -5.78
CA HIS A 270 7.63 -22.87 -6.41
C HIS A 270 6.60 -23.39 -5.40
N GLN A 271 7.06 -23.87 -4.24
CA GLN A 271 6.17 -24.37 -3.18
C GLN A 271 5.26 -23.28 -2.63
N LEU A 272 5.79 -22.07 -2.43
CA LEU A 272 5.03 -20.93 -1.96
C LEU A 272 3.98 -20.49 -2.99
N ARG A 273 4.32 -20.48 -4.29
CA ARG A 273 3.34 -20.22 -5.37
C ARG A 273 2.18 -21.21 -5.37
N VAL A 274 2.45 -22.50 -5.17
CA VAL A 274 1.38 -23.51 -5.08
C VAL A 274 0.41 -23.23 -3.93
N ILE A 275 0.93 -22.80 -2.78
CA ILE A 275 0.10 -22.40 -1.62
C ILE A 275 -0.69 -21.14 -1.98
N ASP A 276 -0.03 -20.11 -2.52
CA ASP A 276 -0.67 -18.84 -2.85
C ASP A 276 -1.80 -18.99 -3.90
N GLU A 277 -1.56 -19.79 -4.94
CA GLU A 277 -2.55 -20.12 -5.96
C GLU A 277 -3.78 -20.81 -5.36
N ARG A 278 -3.59 -21.73 -4.39
CA ARG A 278 -4.72 -22.38 -3.71
C ARG A 278 -5.51 -21.39 -2.86
N LEU A 279 -4.83 -20.55 -2.10
CA LEU A 279 -5.47 -19.56 -1.23
C LEU A 279 -6.16 -18.43 -2.05
N GLY A 280 -5.78 -18.24 -3.31
CA GLY A 280 -6.33 -17.22 -4.21
C GLY A 280 -7.60 -17.62 -4.97
N ARG A 281 -8.09 -18.86 -4.86
CA ARG A 281 -9.12 -19.44 -5.74
C ARG A 281 -10.51 -18.81 -5.71
N GLY A 282 -10.83 -17.90 -4.80
CA GLY A 282 -12.19 -17.34 -4.73
C GLY A 282 -13.00 -17.78 -3.53
N ASP A 283 -12.64 -18.90 -2.91
CA ASP A 283 -13.52 -19.67 -2.03
C ASP A 283 -13.28 -19.42 -0.53
N LEU A 284 -12.23 -18.68 -0.18
CA LEU A 284 -11.90 -18.28 1.18
C LEU A 284 -12.02 -16.75 1.32
N ASP A 285 -12.54 -16.30 2.46
CA ASP A 285 -12.64 -14.88 2.81
C ASP A 285 -11.31 -14.37 3.40
N ALA A 286 -10.63 -15.24 4.16
CA ALA A 286 -9.30 -15.00 4.72
C ALA A 286 -8.50 -16.32 4.82
N ALA A 287 -7.19 -16.20 4.91
CA ALA A 287 -6.28 -17.32 5.14
C ALA A 287 -5.10 -16.92 6.04
N VAL A 288 -4.65 -17.85 6.86
CA VAL A 288 -3.47 -17.72 7.73
C VAL A 288 -2.49 -18.83 7.35
N VAL A 289 -1.29 -18.46 6.90
CA VAL A 289 -0.19 -19.39 6.64
C VAL A 289 0.65 -19.49 7.90
N LEU A 290 0.77 -20.71 8.43
CA LEU A 290 1.51 -21.08 9.63
C LEU A 290 2.67 -21.97 9.19
N ALA A 291 3.86 -21.39 8.98
CA ALA A 291 4.88 -22.09 8.22
C ALA A 291 6.30 -21.88 8.70
N ASP A 292 7.11 -22.93 8.59
CA ASP A 292 8.56 -22.80 8.42
C ASP A 292 8.84 -22.61 6.91
N LEU A 293 9.09 -21.35 6.54
CA LEU A 293 9.32 -21.01 5.15
C LEU A 293 10.77 -21.25 4.71
N ASN A 294 11.68 -21.49 5.66
CA ASN A 294 13.12 -21.60 5.42
C ASN A 294 13.77 -20.39 4.69
N PHE A 295 13.07 -19.26 4.47
CA PHE A 295 13.61 -18.02 3.91
C PHE A 295 14.41 -17.22 4.94
N GLY A 296 15.57 -16.73 4.52
CA GLY A 296 16.34 -15.76 5.30
C GLY A 296 15.78 -14.36 5.15
N ASP A 297 16.13 -13.48 6.09
CA ASP A 297 15.69 -12.08 6.04
C ASP A 297 16.27 -11.30 4.85
N ASP A 298 17.37 -11.81 4.29
CA ASP A 298 18.05 -11.35 3.07
C ASP A 298 17.43 -11.86 1.76
N THR A 299 16.56 -12.89 1.83
CA THR A 299 16.02 -13.62 0.67
C THR A 299 14.49 -13.61 0.66
N ARG A 300 13.89 -12.51 1.13
CA ARG A 300 12.45 -12.33 1.29
C ARG A 300 11.69 -12.78 0.02
N PRO A 301 10.69 -13.68 0.13
CA PRO A 301 9.66 -13.75 -0.88
C PRO A 301 8.77 -12.52 -0.72
N ASP A 302 8.73 -11.65 -1.73
CA ASP A 302 7.68 -10.63 -1.81
C ASP A 302 6.36 -11.37 -2.06
N VAL A 303 5.67 -11.72 -0.97
CA VAL A 303 4.29 -12.22 -1.02
C VAL A 303 3.38 -11.02 -0.89
N ASP A 304 3.20 -10.33 -2.01
CA ASP A 304 2.21 -9.27 -2.14
C ASP A 304 0.83 -9.76 -1.66
N GLY A 305 0.13 -8.93 -0.88
CA GLY A 305 -1.19 -9.25 -0.35
C GLY A 305 -1.21 -10.05 0.96
N TYR A 306 -0.06 -10.24 1.63
CA TYR A 306 0.03 -10.83 2.97
C TYR A 306 0.51 -9.82 4.02
N THR A 307 -0.05 -9.91 5.22
CA THR A 307 0.39 -9.19 6.42
C THR A 307 1.21 -10.14 7.30
N ASP A 308 2.44 -9.74 7.64
CA ASP A 308 3.30 -10.44 8.61
C ASP A 308 3.13 -9.76 10.00
N PRO A 309 2.44 -10.41 10.97
CA PRO A 309 2.19 -9.83 12.29
C PRO A 309 3.47 -9.40 13.01
N TRP A 310 4.57 -10.14 12.84
CA TRP A 310 5.82 -9.84 13.52
C TRP A 310 6.39 -8.50 13.06
N ARG A 311 6.46 -8.29 11.73
CA ARG A 311 6.96 -7.01 11.19
C ARG A 311 6.03 -5.85 11.51
N LEU A 312 4.72 -6.11 11.54
CA LEU A 312 3.73 -5.09 11.83
C LEU A 312 3.82 -4.60 13.28
N LEU A 313 3.90 -5.52 14.24
CA LEU A 313 3.87 -5.19 15.67
C LEU A 313 5.26 -4.93 16.26
N HIS A 314 6.31 -5.49 15.68
CA HIS A 314 7.70 -5.36 16.13
C HIS A 314 8.65 -4.89 15.00
N PRO A 315 8.46 -3.67 14.44
CA PRO A 315 9.20 -3.21 13.25
C PRO A 315 10.71 -3.07 13.45
N HIS A 316 11.18 -3.06 14.70
CA HIS A 316 12.60 -2.93 15.06
C HIS A 316 13.21 -4.24 15.59
N ASP A 317 12.42 -5.31 15.71
CA ASP A 317 12.91 -6.63 16.13
C ASP A 317 12.93 -7.58 14.93
N ALA A 318 14.11 -8.14 14.63
CA ALA A 318 14.28 -9.11 13.57
C ALA A 318 13.47 -10.40 13.81
N GLY A 319 13.21 -10.75 15.08
CA GLY A 319 12.36 -11.87 15.45
C GLY A 319 12.92 -13.23 15.10
N PHE A 320 14.23 -13.43 15.27
CA PHE A 320 14.87 -14.69 14.92
C PHE A 320 14.20 -15.87 15.62
N THR A 321 13.84 -16.88 14.84
CA THR A 321 13.27 -18.14 15.33
C THR A 321 14.28 -19.28 15.35
N PHE A 322 15.42 -19.08 14.69
CA PHE A 322 16.55 -20.00 14.68
C PHE A 322 17.82 -19.21 15.00
N ASP A 323 18.45 -19.48 16.15
CA ASP A 323 19.64 -18.76 16.61
C ASP A 323 20.76 -19.71 17.08
N PRO A 324 21.75 -19.98 16.20
CA PRO A 324 22.91 -20.81 16.52
C PRO A 324 23.81 -20.28 17.64
N ALA A 325 23.73 -18.99 17.99
CA ALA A 325 24.56 -18.40 19.04
C ALA A 325 24.01 -18.68 20.45
N VAL A 326 22.71 -18.97 20.56
CA VAL A 326 21.99 -19.15 21.83
C VAL A 326 21.54 -20.61 22.01
N ASN A 327 21.07 -21.26 20.94
CA ASN A 327 20.51 -22.61 21.00
C ASN A 327 21.53 -23.65 20.48
N PRO A 328 22.04 -24.57 21.33
CA PRO A 328 22.97 -25.61 20.91
C PRO A 328 22.43 -26.53 19.81
N LEU A 329 21.12 -26.80 19.78
CA LEU A 329 20.50 -27.59 18.71
C LEU A 329 20.52 -26.82 17.38
N ALA A 330 20.27 -25.51 17.40
CA ALA A 330 20.40 -24.67 16.22
C ALA A 330 21.86 -24.60 15.72
N ALA A 331 22.83 -24.61 16.64
CA ALA A 331 24.25 -24.65 16.29
C ALA A 331 24.63 -25.93 15.52
N LEU A 332 24.03 -27.07 15.87
CA LEU A 332 24.22 -28.34 15.17
C LEU A 332 23.61 -28.33 13.76
N ALA A 333 22.40 -27.77 13.63
CA ALA A 333 21.66 -27.76 12.36
C ALA A 333 22.14 -26.67 11.37
N SER A 334 22.84 -25.65 11.85
CA SER A 334 23.19 -24.46 11.05
C SER A 334 24.33 -24.70 10.06
N VAL A 335 24.11 -24.30 8.81
CA VAL A 335 25.14 -24.24 7.76
C VAL A 335 25.99 -22.97 7.86
N THR A 336 25.37 -21.86 8.29
CA THR A 336 25.98 -20.52 8.20
C THR A 336 26.42 -19.94 9.54
N GLY A 337 25.95 -20.52 10.65
CA GLY A 337 26.16 -20.01 12.01
C GLY A 337 25.44 -18.68 12.30
N ARG A 338 24.55 -18.21 11.41
CA ARG A 338 23.84 -16.93 11.56
C ARG A 338 22.41 -17.12 12.06
N PRO A 339 21.89 -16.19 12.88
CA PRO A 339 20.50 -16.21 13.29
C PRO A 339 19.55 -15.85 12.13
N ARG A 340 18.36 -16.45 12.11
CA ARG A 340 17.40 -16.38 11.00
C ARG A 340 15.95 -16.42 11.51
N ARG A 341 15.04 -15.70 10.86
CA ARG A 341 13.58 -15.84 11.06
C ARG A 341 12.96 -16.74 9.98
N LEU A 342 12.96 -18.04 10.27
CA LEU A 342 12.50 -19.09 9.36
C LEU A 342 10.99 -19.34 9.49
N ASP A 343 10.49 -19.34 10.74
CA ASP A 343 9.08 -19.53 11.07
C ASP A 343 8.31 -18.22 10.96
N ARG A 344 7.18 -18.25 10.26
CA ARG A 344 6.33 -17.07 10.04
C ARG A 344 4.86 -17.41 10.11
N ILE A 345 4.11 -16.40 10.55
CA ILE A 345 2.67 -16.31 10.41
C ILE A 345 2.40 -15.27 9.34
N LEU A 346 1.65 -15.61 8.28
CA LEU A 346 1.27 -14.68 7.22
C LEU A 346 -0.25 -14.66 7.08
N ILE A 347 -0.84 -13.48 7.08
CA ILE A 347 -2.29 -13.29 7.01
C ILE A 347 -2.66 -12.73 5.65
N ARG A 348 -3.52 -13.42 4.91
CA ARG A 348 -4.16 -12.95 3.70
C ARG A 348 -5.64 -12.70 3.98
N SER A 349 -6.10 -11.48 3.83
CA SER A 349 -7.53 -11.15 3.95
C SER A 349 -8.03 -10.44 2.70
N ARG A 350 -9.19 -10.85 2.20
CA ARG A 350 -9.87 -10.15 1.10
C ARG A 350 -10.59 -8.89 1.55
N THR A 351 -11.07 -8.91 2.79
CA THR A 351 -11.68 -7.75 3.43
C THR A 351 -10.60 -6.98 4.18
N PRO A 352 -10.33 -5.71 3.85
CA PRO A 352 -9.48 -4.86 4.68
C PRO A 352 -9.96 -4.88 6.13
N GLY A 353 -9.06 -5.18 7.08
CA GLY A 353 -9.40 -5.40 8.48
C GLY A 353 -9.85 -6.83 8.84
N GLY A 354 -10.03 -7.75 7.90
CA GLY A 354 -10.27 -9.16 8.23
C GLY A 354 -9.04 -9.80 8.90
N LEU A 355 -9.25 -10.45 10.06
CA LEU A 355 -8.22 -11.05 10.93
C LEU A 355 -7.04 -10.11 11.22
N VAL A 356 -7.20 -9.23 12.21
CA VAL A 356 -6.18 -8.26 12.61
C VAL A 356 -5.29 -8.88 13.69
N PRO A 357 -3.96 -8.86 13.55
CA PRO A 357 -3.07 -9.30 14.61
C PRO A 357 -3.08 -8.28 15.77
N LEU A 358 -3.43 -8.74 16.97
CA LEU A 358 -3.36 -7.95 18.21
C LEU A 358 -2.05 -8.13 18.95
N ALA A 359 -1.53 -9.35 18.93
CA ALA A 359 -0.29 -9.71 19.59
C ALA A 359 0.43 -10.77 18.76
N VAL A 360 1.76 -10.79 18.86
CA VAL A 360 2.61 -11.82 18.30
C VAL A 360 3.83 -12.00 19.19
N GLU A 361 4.13 -13.24 19.54
CA GLU A 361 5.16 -13.61 20.51
C GLU A 361 5.93 -14.84 20.03
N ARG A 362 7.17 -14.97 20.50
CA ARG A 362 7.97 -16.20 20.37
C ARG A 362 7.78 -17.04 21.63
N PHE A 363 7.69 -18.35 21.49
CA PHE A 363 7.65 -19.30 22.59
C PHE A 363 8.71 -20.39 22.41
N ALA A 364 8.99 -21.16 23.47
CA ALA A 364 10.13 -22.10 23.48
C ALA A 364 11.49 -21.41 23.24
N VAL A 365 11.64 -20.18 23.76
CA VAL A 365 12.87 -19.36 23.60
C VAL A 365 13.94 -19.66 24.66
N GLU A 366 13.56 -20.30 25.76
CA GLU A 366 14.45 -20.66 26.87
C GLU A 366 14.64 -22.19 26.93
N PRO A 367 15.78 -22.67 27.48
CA PRO A 367 15.98 -24.09 27.73
C PRO A 367 15.01 -24.59 28.81
N PHE A 368 14.57 -25.84 28.69
CA PHE A 368 13.65 -26.46 29.67
C PHE A 368 14.39 -27.23 30.78
N ASP A 369 15.64 -27.63 30.54
CA ASP A 369 16.49 -28.37 31.49
C ASP A 369 17.96 -28.03 31.24
N GLY A 370 18.56 -27.19 32.09
CA GLY A 370 19.95 -26.75 31.92
C GLY A 370 20.16 -25.98 30.61
N ASP A 371 20.92 -26.55 29.68
CA ASP A 371 21.19 -26.03 28.33
C ASP A 371 20.36 -26.71 27.23
N ARG A 372 19.36 -27.52 27.61
CA ARG A 372 18.54 -28.30 26.68
C ARG A 372 17.29 -27.56 26.23
N PHE A 373 17.08 -27.50 24.93
CA PHE A 373 15.94 -26.85 24.27
C PHE A 373 14.96 -27.88 23.70
N VAL A 374 13.69 -27.50 23.60
CA VAL A 374 12.65 -28.41 23.05
C VAL A 374 12.73 -28.56 21.52
N SER A 375 13.40 -27.64 20.83
CA SER A 375 13.64 -27.66 19.39
C SER A 375 14.87 -26.79 19.04
N ASP A 376 15.42 -26.93 17.84
CA ASP A 376 16.42 -26.02 17.27
C ASP A 376 15.79 -24.68 16.84
N HIS A 377 14.47 -24.65 16.69
CA HIS A 377 13.69 -23.44 16.50
C HIS A 377 12.98 -23.02 17.80
N CYS A 378 12.58 -21.75 17.87
CA CYS A 378 11.52 -21.30 18.77
C CYS A 378 10.22 -21.10 17.96
N GLY A 379 9.08 -21.33 18.58
CA GLY A 379 7.79 -21.21 17.92
C GLY A 379 7.29 -19.77 17.87
N VAL A 380 6.33 -19.50 16.98
CA VAL A 380 5.66 -18.20 16.88
C VAL A 380 4.17 -18.38 17.16
N THR A 381 3.60 -17.54 18.03
CA THR A 381 2.16 -17.47 18.26
C THR A 381 1.64 -16.07 17.96
N ALA A 382 0.42 -15.97 17.44
CA ALA A 382 -0.26 -14.70 17.25
C ALA A 382 -1.70 -14.78 17.75
N LEU A 383 -2.16 -13.69 18.37
CA LEU A 383 -3.57 -13.47 18.67
C LEU A 383 -4.18 -12.67 17.53
N LEU A 384 -5.10 -13.29 16.80
CA LEU A 384 -5.76 -12.68 15.65
C LEU A 384 -7.18 -12.30 16.06
N GLN A 385 -7.46 -11.01 16.16
CA GLN A 385 -8.83 -10.56 16.34
C GLN A 385 -9.60 -10.75 15.04
N ASP A 386 -10.72 -11.45 15.11
CA ASP A 386 -11.69 -11.31 14.07
C ASP A 386 -12.32 -9.92 14.22
N SER A 387 -11.77 -8.94 13.49
CA SER A 387 -12.49 -7.69 13.31
C SER A 387 -13.70 -7.98 12.42
N ALA A 388 -14.79 -8.34 13.09
CA ALA A 388 -16.10 -7.92 12.62
C ALA A 388 -16.01 -6.42 12.27
N PRO A 389 -16.72 -5.99 11.21
CA PRO A 389 -16.60 -4.66 10.61
C PRO A 389 -16.30 -3.55 11.63
N SER A 390 -15.10 -2.95 11.58
CA SER A 390 -14.55 -2.12 12.66
C SER A 390 -15.28 -0.78 12.89
N THR A 391 -16.20 -0.42 12.00
CA THR A 391 -17.14 0.70 12.18
C THR A 391 -18.58 0.20 11.96
N VAL A 392 -19.28 -0.12 13.06
CA VAL A 392 -20.73 -0.37 13.05
C VAL A 392 -21.44 0.88 13.57
N VAL A 393 -22.36 1.44 12.80
CA VAL A 393 -23.15 2.59 13.21
C VAL A 393 -24.49 2.09 13.75
N ALA A 394 -24.63 2.11 15.08
CA ALA A 394 -25.82 1.62 15.80
C ALA A 394 -26.95 2.66 15.92
N ALA A 395 -27.03 3.62 15.00
CA ALA A 395 -28.07 4.64 15.01
C ALA A 395 -29.41 4.07 14.53
N ALA A 396 -30.52 4.60 15.07
CA ALA A 396 -31.85 4.26 14.62
C ALA A 396 -32.13 4.82 13.21
N SER A 397 -32.77 4.03 12.36
CA SER A 397 -33.11 4.45 10.99
C SER A 397 -34.10 5.62 10.94
N VAL A 398 -33.93 6.53 9.98
CA VAL A 398 -34.88 7.59 9.62
C VAL A 398 -35.22 7.55 8.13
N HIS A 399 -36.45 7.91 7.76
CA HIS A 399 -36.89 7.94 6.35
C HIS A 399 -36.58 9.27 5.63
N THR A 400 -35.79 10.12 6.27
CA THR A 400 -35.25 11.37 5.71
C THR A 400 -33.83 11.22 5.19
N SER A 401 -33.23 10.03 5.28
CA SER A 401 -31.91 9.72 4.74
C SER A 401 -31.89 8.36 4.02
N ALA A 402 -30.93 8.20 3.12
CA ALA A 402 -30.67 6.94 2.40
C ALA A 402 -29.20 6.87 1.95
N LEU A 403 -28.75 5.63 1.69
CA LEU A 403 -27.50 5.32 1.00
C LEU A 403 -27.82 4.82 -0.40
N VAL A 404 -27.29 5.46 -1.44
CA VAL A 404 -27.71 5.21 -2.82
C VAL A 404 -26.55 5.12 -3.80
N LEU A 405 -26.78 4.41 -4.91
CA LEU A 405 -26.03 4.61 -6.15
C LEU A 405 -26.80 5.51 -7.08
N ARG A 406 -26.09 6.34 -7.83
CA ARG A 406 -26.69 7.36 -8.67
C ARG A 406 -26.11 7.30 -10.09
N PRO A 407 -26.95 7.23 -11.13
CA PRO A 407 -26.47 7.43 -12.49
C PRO A 407 -25.84 8.83 -12.63
N PRO A 408 -24.82 9.02 -13.47
CA PRO A 408 -24.26 10.34 -13.72
C PRO A 408 -25.31 11.25 -14.38
N PRO A 409 -25.30 12.58 -14.12
CA PRO A 409 -26.29 13.50 -14.69
C PRO A 409 -26.42 13.44 -16.22
N ALA A 410 -25.35 13.10 -16.93
CA ALA A 410 -25.31 12.94 -18.38
C ALA A 410 -26.35 11.95 -18.93
N VAL A 411 -26.78 10.98 -18.14
CA VAL A 411 -27.76 9.96 -18.57
C VAL A 411 -29.17 10.17 -18.03
N TRP A 412 -29.44 11.30 -17.36
CA TRP A 412 -30.71 11.52 -16.66
C TRP A 412 -31.87 11.87 -17.57
N ALA A 413 -31.63 12.55 -18.69
CA ALA A 413 -32.69 13.05 -19.58
C ALA A 413 -33.75 11.98 -19.95
N PRO A 414 -33.38 10.80 -20.48
CA PRO A 414 -34.36 9.75 -20.80
C PRO A 414 -35.06 9.16 -19.56
N LEU A 415 -34.36 9.00 -18.42
CA LEU A 415 -34.96 8.50 -17.17
C LEU A 415 -36.00 9.49 -16.62
N GLN A 416 -35.64 10.77 -16.62
CA GLN A 416 -36.46 11.84 -16.06
C GLN A 416 -37.65 12.19 -16.96
N ALA A 417 -37.57 11.94 -18.28
CA ALA A 417 -38.72 12.09 -19.18
C ALA A 417 -39.91 11.22 -18.75
N ILE A 418 -39.65 9.96 -18.38
CA ILE A 418 -40.68 9.04 -17.86
C ILE A 418 -41.12 9.48 -16.46
N ARG A 419 -40.15 9.75 -15.56
CA ARG A 419 -40.44 10.10 -14.16
C ARG A 419 -41.25 11.39 -14.01
N ALA A 420 -40.94 12.42 -14.80
CA ALA A 420 -41.65 13.70 -14.75
C ALA A 420 -43.16 13.56 -15.01
N ALA A 421 -43.55 12.59 -15.86
CA ALA A 421 -44.93 12.32 -16.21
C ALA A 421 -45.62 11.29 -15.27
N HIS A 422 -44.86 10.35 -14.71
CA HIS A 422 -45.44 9.13 -14.11
C HIS A 422 -44.92 8.75 -12.71
N ASP A 423 -43.93 9.45 -12.15
CA ASP A 423 -43.42 9.21 -10.80
C ASP A 423 -43.81 10.36 -9.86
N PRO A 424 -44.72 10.13 -8.88
CA PRO A 424 -45.09 11.17 -7.91
C PRO A 424 -43.91 11.63 -7.04
N SER A 425 -42.83 10.83 -6.96
CA SER A 425 -41.61 11.15 -6.22
C SER A 425 -40.58 11.92 -7.05
N PHE A 426 -40.87 12.23 -8.32
CA PHE A 426 -39.94 12.90 -9.24
C PHE A 426 -39.31 14.16 -8.66
N ARG A 427 -40.11 15.05 -8.06
CA ARG A 427 -39.59 16.30 -7.46
C ARG A 427 -38.84 16.09 -6.14
N ARG A 428 -39.05 14.94 -5.49
CA ARG A 428 -38.47 14.62 -4.18
C ARG A 428 -37.13 13.91 -4.31
N TRP A 429 -36.91 13.15 -5.38
CA TRP A 429 -35.73 12.28 -5.55
C TRP A 429 -35.09 12.42 -6.94
N MET A 430 -33.77 12.51 -6.97
CA MET A 430 -32.96 12.20 -8.15
C MET A 430 -33.15 10.73 -8.61
N PRO A 431 -32.81 10.35 -9.85
CA PRO A 431 -32.75 8.94 -10.25
C PRO A 431 -31.69 8.21 -9.42
N HIS A 432 -32.03 7.06 -8.85
CA HIS A 432 -31.15 6.35 -7.91
C HIS A 432 -31.49 4.86 -7.80
N VAL A 433 -30.55 4.09 -7.26
CA VAL A 433 -30.75 2.73 -6.73
C VAL A 433 -30.49 2.77 -5.23
N ASN A 434 -31.46 2.37 -4.42
CA ASN A 434 -31.31 2.35 -2.95
C ASN A 434 -30.44 1.16 -2.53
N LEU A 435 -29.31 1.41 -1.88
CA LEU A 435 -28.49 0.37 -1.24
C LEU A 435 -28.97 0.11 0.19
N VAL A 436 -29.21 1.19 0.95
CA VAL A 436 -29.79 1.16 2.30
C VAL A 436 -30.82 2.29 2.41
N TYR A 437 -32.10 1.95 2.53
CA TYR A 437 -33.20 2.91 2.73
C TYR A 437 -33.77 2.80 4.14
N GLY A 438 -34.13 3.95 4.73
CA GLY A 438 -34.30 4.05 6.19
C GLY A 438 -32.92 4.03 6.83
N PHE A 439 -32.13 5.08 6.57
CA PHE A 439 -30.71 5.14 6.92
C PHE A 439 -30.47 5.95 8.20
N VAL A 440 -29.22 6.17 8.58
CA VAL A 440 -28.89 6.90 9.82
C VAL A 440 -29.21 8.40 9.72
N PRO A 441 -29.44 9.11 10.84
CA PRO A 441 -29.61 10.57 10.84
C PRO A 441 -28.42 11.31 10.22
N GLU A 442 -28.67 12.50 9.66
CA GLU A 442 -27.62 13.29 8.99
C GLU A 442 -26.45 13.66 9.92
N ALA A 443 -26.70 13.81 11.23
CA ALA A 443 -25.66 14.07 12.22
C ALA A 443 -24.61 12.95 12.32
N ASP A 444 -24.99 11.71 11.98
CA ASP A 444 -24.12 10.53 12.03
C ASP A 444 -23.41 10.26 10.69
N PHE A 445 -23.60 11.11 9.67
CA PHE A 445 -22.99 10.93 8.36
C PHE A 445 -21.46 10.83 8.38
N PRO A 446 -20.70 11.59 9.21
CA PRO A 446 -19.26 11.40 9.30
C PRO A 446 -18.84 9.98 9.71
N ALA A 447 -19.54 9.40 10.69
CA ALA A 447 -19.31 8.03 11.15
C ALA A 447 -19.77 7.01 10.09
N ALA A 448 -20.91 7.25 9.47
CA ALA A 448 -21.43 6.41 8.41
C ALA A 448 -20.54 6.41 7.17
N ALA A 449 -20.02 7.57 6.75
CA ALA A 449 -19.10 7.69 5.63
C ALA A 449 -17.78 6.95 5.89
N ALA A 450 -17.28 6.96 7.14
CA ALA A 450 -16.14 6.14 7.53
C ALA A 450 -16.44 4.64 7.41
N ALA A 451 -17.61 4.20 7.92
CA ALA A 451 -18.05 2.80 7.83
C ALA A 451 -18.27 2.34 6.38
N VAL A 452 -18.86 3.18 5.53
CA VAL A 452 -19.01 2.92 4.09
C VAL A 452 -17.64 2.82 3.44
N ARG A 453 -16.71 3.75 3.72
CA ARG A 453 -15.36 3.76 3.13
C ARG A 453 -14.59 2.48 3.43
N GLU A 454 -14.70 2.01 4.67
CA GLU A 454 -14.11 0.74 5.07
C GLU A 454 -14.77 -0.45 4.34
N ALA A 455 -16.10 -0.45 4.23
CA ALA A 455 -16.86 -1.52 3.58
C ALA A 455 -16.63 -1.63 2.07
N VAL A 456 -16.38 -0.50 1.40
CA VAL A 456 -16.17 -0.45 -0.05
C VAL A 456 -14.69 -0.45 -0.47
N SER A 457 -13.78 -0.50 0.50
CA SER A 457 -12.33 -0.53 0.26
C SER A 457 -11.97 -1.79 -0.54
N GLY A 458 -11.34 -1.62 -1.71
CA GLY A 458 -10.97 -2.70 -2.62
C GLY A 458 -12.05 -3.09 -3.65
N LEU A 459 -13.24 -2.50 -3.61
CA LEU A 459 -14.24 -2.64 -4.68
C LEU A 459 -13.98 -1.62 -5.78
N GLY A 460 -13.99 -2.00 -7.06
CA GLY A 460 -13.80 -1.06 -8.17
C GLY A 460 -15.10 -0.35 -8.61
N PRO A 461 -15.00 0.65 -9.52
CA PRO A 461 -16.17 1.26 -10.15
C PRO A 461 -17.07 0.22 -10.85
N LEU A 462 -18.38 0.42 -10.77
CA LEU A 462 -19.38 -0.50 -11.31
C LEU A 462 -19.92 0.00 -12.65
N ARG A 463 -19.74 -0.78 -13.71
CA ARG A 463 -20.36 -0.53 -15.02
C ARG A 463 -21.78 -1.09 -15.02
N ILE A 464 -22.77 -0.21 -15.18
CA ILE A 464 -24.20 -0.52 -15.09
C ILE A 464 -24.87 -0.23 -16.43
N ARG A 465 -25.72 -1.17 -16.86
CA ARG A 465 -26.60 -1.05 -18.01
C ARG A 465 -28.07 -1.11 -17.57
N LEU A 466 -28.89 -0.21 -18.10
CA LEU A 466 -30.34 -0.14 -17.88
C LEU A 466 -31.07 -0.38 -19.20
N GLU A 467 -31.53 -1.62 -19.37
CA GLU A 467 -32.13 -2.08 -20.63
C GLU A 467 -33.56 -2.59 -20.47
N THR A 468 -33.84 -3.28 -19.36
CA THR A 468 -35.09 -4.00 -19.18
C THR A 468 -35.97 -3.33 -18.15
N PHE A 469 -37.22 -3.07 -18.51
CA PHE A 469 -38.27 -2.64 -17.57
C PHE A 469 -38.86 -3.85 -16.84
N ARG A 470 -39.08 -3.68 -15.55
CA ARG A 470 -39.67 -4.66 -14.64
C ARG A 470 -40.73 -3.98 -13.78
N THR A 471 -41.53 -4.78 -13.08
CA THR A 471 -42.60 -4.28 -12.22
C THR A 471 -42.54 -4.89 -10.82
N PHE A 472 -42.97 -4.09 -9.83
CA PHE A 472 -43.40 -4.58 -8.53
C PHE A 472 -44.89 -4.30 -8.36
N GLU A 473 -45.66 -5.35 -8.07
CA GLU A 473 -47.10 -5.24 -7.86
C GLU A 473 -47.40 -4.83 -6.41
N HIS A 474 -48.26 -3.83 -6.24
CA HIS A 474 -48.79 -3.42 -4.94
C HIS A 474 -50.31 -3.33 -4.98
N ARG A 475 -50.94 -3.23 -3.80
CA ARG A 475 -52.39 -3.06 -3.69
C ARG A 475 -52.83 -1.72 -4.32
N GLY A 476 -53.37 -1.80 -5.53
CA GLY A 476 -53.93 -0.65 -6.27
C GLY A 476 -52.93 0.15 -7.12
N SER A 477 -51.65 -0.24 -7.15
CA SER A 477 -50.63 0.43 -7.97
C SER A 477 -49.49 -0.51 -8.33
N THR A 478 -48.83 -0.27 -9.45
CA THR A 478 -47.66 -1.01 -9.90
C THR A 478 -46.47 -0.05 -10.02
N THR A 479 -45.37 -0.38 -9.37
CA THR A 479 -44.11 0.35 -9.50
C THR A 479 -43.36 -0.20 -10.71
N VAL A 480 -43.03 0.66 -11.66
CA VAL A 480 -42.23 0.31 -12.84
C VAL A 480 -40.80 0.78 -12.61
N TRP A 481 -39.84 -0.10 -12.87
CA TRP A 481 -38.42 0.14 -12.62
C TRP A 481 -37.54 -0.44 -13.72
N LEU A 482 -36.34 0.11 -13.89
CA LEU A 482 -35.31 -0.41 -14.77
C LEU A 482 -34.36 -1.30 -13.99
N GLU A 483 -34.07 -2.47 -14.55
CA GLU A 483 -33.15 -3.46 -13.99
C GLU A 483 -31.68 -3.06 -14.24
N PRO A 484 -30.88 -2.81 -13.18
CA PRO A 484 -29.46 -2.57 -13.32
C PRO A 484 -28.71 -3.88 -13.56
N THR A 485 -28.01 -3.98 -14.69
CA THR A 485 -27.19 -5.15 -15.04
C THR A 485 -25.71 -4.79 -15.16
N PRO A 486 -24.77 -5.64 -14.69
CA PRO A 486 -24.99 -6.88 -13.95
C PRO A 486 -25.46 -6.63 -12.50
N GLY A 487 -26.41 -7.45 -12.03
CA GLY A 487 -26.99 -7.29 -10.70
C GLY A 487 -26.18 -7.91 -9.55
N GLU A 488 -25.25 -8.82 -9.86
CA GLU A 488 -24.44 -9.53 -8.85
C GLU A 488 -23.45 -8.60 -8.11
N PRO A 489 -22.68 -7.72 -8.79
CA PRO A 489 -21.82 -6.76 -8.09
C PRO A 489 -22.58 -5.79 -7.19
N LEU A 490 -23.80 -5.42 -7.56
CA LEU A 490 -24.67 -4.58 -6.73
C LEU A 490 -25.13 -5.30 -5.45
N ARG A 491 -25.45 -6.59 -5.56
CA ARG A 491 -25.78 -7.42 -4.40
C ARG A 491 -24.57 -7.63 -3.50
N ALA A 492 -23.38 -7.86 -4.06
CA ALA A 492 -22.14 -7.95 -3.30
C ALA A 492 -21.84 -6.64 -2.55
N LEU A 493 -22.00 -5.48 -3.22
CA LEU A 493 -21.85 -4.17 -2.60
C LEU A 493 -22.84 -3.97 -1.44
N GLN A 494 -24.12 -4.27 -1.64
CA GLN A 494 -25.12 -4.12 -0.57
C GLN A 494 -24.86 -5.10 0.59
N ALA A 495 -24.44 -6.33 0.30
CA ALA A 495 -24.08 -7.32 1.32
C ALA A 495 -22.84 -6.91 2.13
N ALA A 496 -21.90 -6.17 1.54
CA ALA A 496 -20.77 -5.59 2.26
C ALA A 496 -21.18 -4.42 3.17
N LEU A 497 -22.20 -3.65 2.77
CA LEU A 497 -22.68 -2.47 3.50
C LEU A 497 -23.65 -2.80 4.64
N ALA A 498 -24.55 -3.77 4.45
CA ALA A 498 -25.63 -4.06 5.40
C ALA A 498 -25.13 -4.37 6.84
N PRO A 499 -24.07 -5.17 7.05
CA PRO A 499 -23.55 -5.45 8.40
C PRO A 499 -23.03 -4.21 9.14
N ARG A 500 -22.72 -3.11 8.43
CA ARG A 500 -22.26 -1.85 9.03
C ARG A 500 -23.39 -1.05 9.69
N PHE A 501 -24.64 -1.33 9.31
CA PHE A 501 -25.82 -0.54 9.69
C PHE A 501 -26.96 -1.43 10.22
N PRO A 502 -26.77 -2.16 11.34
CA PRO A 502 -27.75 -3.11 11.86
C PRO A 502 -29.09 -2.47 12.24
N GLY A 503 -29.11 -1.17 12.55
CA GLY A 503 -30.33 -0.41 12.79
C GLY A 503 -31.16 -0.08 11.54
N CYS A 504 -30.66 -0.38 10.34
CA CYS A 504 -31.23 0.00 9.04
C CYS A 504 -31.73 -1.23 8.25
N ALA A 505 -32.51 -2.10 8.88
CA ALA A 505 -32.92 -3.41 8.32
C ALA A 505 -34.22 -3.40 7.47
N GLU A 506 -34.69 -2.23 7.01
CA GLU A 506 -36.00 -2.10 6.35
C GLU A 506 -36.08 -2.96 5.06
N GLN A 507 -34.98 -3.08 4.31
CA GLN A 507 -34.94 -3.88 3.08
C GLN A 507 -34.93 -5.40 3.35
N ASP A 508 -34.28 -5.88 4.41
CA ASP A 508 -34.25 -7.30 4.76
C ASP A 508 -35.64 -7.79 5.19
N SER A 509 -36.40 -6.94 5.90
CA SER A 509 -37.77 -7.24 6.32
C SER A 509 -38.75 -7.45 5.16
N ARG A 510 -38.38 -7.10 3.92
CA ARG A 510 -39.23 -7.14 2.72
C ARG A 510 -38.84 -8.22 1.69
N GLY A 511 -38.04 -9.21 2.09
CA GLY A 511 -37.66 -10.34 1.23
C GLY A 511 -36.32 -10.18 0.51
N GLY A 512 -35.43 -9.31 1.03
CA GLY A 512 -34.06 -9.16 0.57
C GLY A 512 -33.83 -8.05 -0.46
N PHE A 513 -32.56 -7.80 -0.78
CA PHE A 513 -32.15 -6.74 -1.68
C PHE A 513 -32.33 -7.10 -3.16
N THR A 514 -33.22 -6.38 -3.84
CA THR A 514 -33.35 -6.40 -5.31
C THR A 514 -32.88 -5.06 -5.87
N PRO A 515 -31.78 -4.99 -6.65
CA PRO A 515 -31.34 -3.73 -7.24
C PRO A 515 -32.35 -3.25 -8.29
N HIS A 516 -32.83 -2.01 -8.15
CA HIS A 516 -33.82 -1.42 -9.06
C HIS A 516 -33.71 0.09 -9.10
N LEU A 517 -33.98 0.68 -10.28
CA LEU A 517 -34.15 2.13 -10.45
C LEU A 517 -35.60 2.43 -10.82
N THR A 518 -36.37 3.03 -9.90
CA THR A 518 -37.79 3.33 -10.13
C THR A 518 -37.96 4.48 -11.12
N VAL A 519 -38.83 4.29 -12.11
CA VAL A 519 -39.13 5.30 -13.16
C VAL A 519 -40.60 5.70 -13.23
N ALA A 520 -41.53 4.90 -12.71
CA ALA A 520 -42.95 5.28 -12.68
C ALA A 520 -43.72 4.54 -11.58
N LYS A 521 -44.86 5.11 -11.16
CA LYS A 521 -45.86 4.44 -10.34
C LYS A 521 -47.23 4.62 -10.98
N LEU A 522 -47.77 3.54 -11.53
CA LEU A 522 -48.99 3.54 -12.35
C LEU A 522 -50.14 2.78 -11.66
N PRO A 523 -51.41 3.05 -12.00
CA PRO A 523 -52.52 2.16 -11.67
C PRO A 523 -52.29 0.76 -12.28
N GLY A 524 -52.62 -0.30 -11.55
CA GLY A 524 -52.19 -1.66 -11.94
C GLY A 524 -52.63 -2.15 -13.33
N HIS A 525 -53.81 -1.72 -13.80
CA HIS A 525 -54.29 -2.07 -15.14
C HIS A 525 -53.54 -1.37 -16.29
N ALA A 526 -52.89 -0.24 -16.02
CA ALA A 526 -52.20 0.57 -17.03
C ALA A 526 -50.73 0.19 -17.22
N ALA A 527 -50.11 -0.47 -16.22
CA ALA A 527 -48.68 -0.72 -16.19
C ALA A 527 -48.19 -1.62 -17.34
N ALA A 528 -48.90 -2.71 -17.63
CA ALA A 528 -48.48 -3.68 -18.64
C ALA A 528 -48.42 -3.09 -20.07
N ALA A 529 -49.36 -2.21 -20.42
CA ALA A 529 -49.37 -1.55 -21.72
C ALA A 529 -48.24 -0.52 -21.83
N ALA A 530 -48.07 0.32 -20.80
CA ALA A 530 -47.00 1.32 -20.74
C ALA A 530 -45.60 0.67 -20.81
N VAL A 531 -45.37 -0.40 -20.05
CA VAL A 531 -44.09 -1.14 -20.07
C VAL A 531 -43.78 -1.70 -21.45
N ARG A 532 -44.76 -2.29 -22.16
CA ARG A 532 -44.53 -2.80 -23.53
C ARG A 532 -44.15 -1.69 -24.50
N GLN A 533 -44.81 -0.54 -24.41
CA GLN A 533 -44.51 0.61 -25.26
C GLN A 533 -43.11 1.17 -24.95
N TRP A 534 -42.84 1.47 -23.67
CA TRP A 534 -41.54 2.00 -23.28
C TRP A 534 -40.40 1.02 -23.61
N GLN A 535 -40.59 -0.28 -23.41
CA GLN A 535 -39.56 -1.27 -23.76
C GLN A 535 -39.25 -1.29 -25.26
N ALA A 536 -40.23 -1.00 -26.13
CA ALA A 536 -40.02 -0.92 -27.58
C ALA A 536 -39.30 0.38 -28.00
N ASP A 537 -39.58 1.49 -27.31
CA ASP A 537 -39.01 2.80 -27.61
C ASP A 537 -37.68 3.06 -26.89
N TRP A 538 -37.31 2.21 -25.92
CA TRP A 538 -36.17 2.44 -25.04
C TRP A 538 -34.83 2.13 -25.70
N VAL A 539 -33.96 3.14 -25.67
CA VAL A 539 -32.54 2.96 -26.00
C VAL A 539 -31.80 2.62 -24.70
N PRO A 540 -31.14 1.44 -24.61
CA PRO A 540 -30.41 1.06 -23.40
C PRO A 540 -29.36 2.09 -22.99
N ILE A 541 -29.30 2.38 -21.70
CA ILE A 541 -28.37 3.35 -21.12
C ILE A 541 -27.25 2.60 -20.43
N GLU A 542 -26.02 3.06 -20.60
CA GLU A 542 -24.85 2.49 -19.97
C GLU A 542 -24.00 3.58 -19.32
N PHE A 543 -23.54 3.33 -18.10
CA PHE A 543 -22.73 4.27 -17.34
C PHE A 543 -21.89 3.56 -16.28
N THR A 544 -20.85 4.24 -15.80
CA THR A 544 -20.04 3.78 -14.67
C THR A 544 -20.43 4.56 -13.41
N VAL A 545 -20.60 3.84 -12.30
CA VAL A 545 -20.77 4.43 -10.97
C VAL A 545 -19.50 4.20 -10.18
N SER A 546 -18.88 5.28 -9.73
CA SER A 546 -17.64 5.27 -8.94
C SER A 546 -17.84 5.74 -7.51
N THR A 547 -19.07 6.04 -7.09
CA THR A 547 -19.39 6.53 -5.75
C THR A 547 -20.68 5.94 -5.18
N VAL A 548 -20.71 5.82 -3.86
CA VAL A 548 -21.88 5.61 -3.03
C VAL A 548 -22.22 6.94 -2.35
N ASP A 549 -23.44 7.42 -2.55
CA ASP A 549 -23.86 8.74 -2.04
C ASP A 549 -24.71 8.59 -0.77
N LEU A 550 -24.36 9.36 0.26
CA LEU A 550 -25.16 9.57 1.46
C LEU A 550 -26.08 10.77 1.19
N ILE A 551 -27.38 10.52 1.16
CA ILE A 551 -28.37 11.54 0.83
C ILE A 551 -29.29 11.79 2.01
N SER A 552 -29.68 13.04 2.21
CA SER A 552 -30.67 13.43 3.21
C SER A 552 -31.60 14.52 2.67
N ARG A 553 -32.75 14.68 3.32
CA ARG A 553 -33.60 15.87 3.16
C ARG A 553 -33.91 16.47 4.53
N ARG A 554 -34.09 17.78 4.55
CA ARG A 554 -34.52 18.54 5.72
C ARG A 554 -35.91 19.09 5.42
N ASP A 555 -36.89 18.81 6.29
CA ASP A 555 -38.28 19.26 6.12
C ASP A 555 -38.89 18.92 4.73
N GLY A 556 -39.62 19.85 4.12
CA GLY A 556 -40.29 19.69 2.82
C GLY A 556 -39.36 19.70 1.60
N GLU A 557 -38.03 19.75 1.80
CA GLU A 557 -37.06 19.79 0.70
C GLU A 557 -36.90 18.43 -0.01
N PRO A 558 -36.46 18.43 -1.29
CA PRO A 558 -35.98 17.23 -1.97
C PRO A 558 -34.73 16.64 -1.30
N PHE A 559 -34.45 15.36 -1.57
CA PHE A 559 -33.18 14.75 -1.17
C PHE A 559 -32.00 15.42 -1.90
N ALA A 560 -30.95 15.71 -1.13
CA ALA A 560 -29.68 16.23 -1.63
C ALA A 560 -28.54 15.29 -1.21
N VAL A 561 -27.49 15.24 -2.03
CA VAL A 561 -26.23 14.58 -1.67
C VAL A 561 -25.54 15.40 -0.60
N ARG A 562 -25.21 14.77 0.52
CA ARG A 562 -24.49 15.40 1.64
C ARG A 562 -23.06 14.91 1.75
N ASP A 563 -22.83 13.65 1.40
CA ASP A 563 -21.50 13.06 1.34
C ASP A 563 -21.47 11.95 0.27
N SER A 564 -20.28 11.60 -0.17
CA SER A 564 -20.04 10.60 -1.21
C SER A 564 -18.76 9.84 -0.91
N VAL A 565 -18.82 8.51 -1.04
CA VAL A 565 -17.70 7.61 -0.79
C VAL A 565 -17.36 6.86 -2.07
N HIS A 566 -16.10 6.87 -2.49
CA HIS A 566 -15.69 6.20 -3.72
C HIS A 566 -15.73 4.67 -3.61
N LEU A 567 -16.15 4.04 -4.71
CA LEU A 567 -15.96 2.62 -4.97
C LEU A 567 -14.54 2.44 -5.52
N GLY A 568 -13.61 2.18 -4.59
CA GLY A 568 -12.21 1.89 -4.89
C GLY A 568 -11.35 3.12 -5.05
N ASP A 569 -10.06 2.88 -5.34
CA ASP A 569 -9.16 3.94 -5.81
C ASP A 569 -9.63 4.35 -7.21
N VAL A 570 -9.86 5.66 -7.41
CA VAL A 570 -10.16 6.20 -8.75
C VAL A 570 -9.06 5.72 -9.69
N PRO A 571 -9.38 5.06 -10.83
CA PRO A 571 -8.34 4.62 -11.75
C PRO A 571 -7.49 5.84 -12.12
N PRO A 572 -6.16 5.78 -11.93
CA PRO A 572 -5.32 6.95 -12.09
C PRO A 572 -5.47 7.47 -13.52
N HIS A 573 -5.76 8.76 -13.66
CA HIS A 573 -5.78 9.40 -14.96
C HIS A 573 -4.38 9.24 -15.59
N PRO A 574 -4.25 8.78 -16.85
CA PRO A 574 -2.97 8.37 -17.42
C PRO A 574 -1.91 9.47 -17.50
N VAL A 575 -2.34 10.73 -17.49
CA VAL A 575 -1.46 11.92 -17.48
C VAL A 575 -1.18 12.42 -16.06
N VAL A 576 -1.98 12.07 -15.05
CA VAL A 576 -1.78 12.55 -13.67
C VAL A 576 -0.74 11.68 -12.98
N ALA A 577 0.32 12.32 -12.49
CA ALA A 577 1.33 11.66 -11.67
C ALA A 577 0.73 11.28 -10.30
N PRO A 578 1.10 10.12 -9.73
CA PRO A 578 0.56 9.67 -8.46
C PRO A 578 0.88 10.67 -7.34
N LEU A 579 -0.11 10.88 -6.47
CA LEU A 579 0.11 11.62 -5.23
C LEU A 579 1.00 10.81 -4.28
N PRO A 580 1.83 11.47 -3.46
CA PRO A 580 2.53 10.78 -2.37
C PRO A 580 1.57 10.11 -1.39
N ALA A 581 1.98 9.01 -0.76
CA ALA A 581 1.13 8.18 0.10
C ALA A 581 0.50 8.93 1.31
N TRP A 582 1.08 10.06 1.72
CA TRP A 582 0.58 10.90 2.82
C TRP A 582 -0.41 11.98 2.37
N SER A 583 -0.67 12.09 1.07
CA SER A 583 -1.45 13.15 0.45
C SER A 583 -2.70 12.59 -0.22
N ARG A 584 -3.76 13.40 -0.27
CA ARG A 584 -4.99 13.12 -1.00
C ARG A 584 -5.67 14.42 -1.42
N LEU A 585 -6.52 14.33 -2.45
CA LEU A 585 -7.36 15.47 -2.83
C LEU A 585 -8.37 15.80 -1.70
N PRO A 586 -8.61 17.08 -1.41
CA PRO A 586 -9.39 17.47 -0.24
C PRO A 586 -10.91 17.38 -0.44
N SER A 587 -11.40 17.30 -1.69
CA SER A 587 -12.82 17.09 -1.99
C SER A 587 -13.04 16.50 -3.39
N LEU A 588 -14.26 16.00 -3.64
CA LEU A 588 -14.67 15.56 -4.98
C LEU A 588 -14.59 16.66 -6.04
N ALA A 589 -14.81 17.91 -5.66
CA ALA A 589 -14.68 19.03 -6.58
C ALA A 589 -13.23 19.19 -7.04
N HIS A 590 -12.25 18.90 -6.17
CA HIS A 590 -10.83 18.90 -6.55
C HIS A 590 -10.49 17.72 -7.46
N ASP A 591 -11.07 16.56 -7.21
CA ASP A 591 -10.91 15.39 -8.07
C ASP A 591 -11.46 15.64 -9.47
N ALA A 592 -12.69 16.15 -9.58
CA ALA A 592 -13.29 16.53 -10.85
C ALA A 592 -12.52 17.64 -11.56
N ALA A 593 -12.05 18.66 -10.81
CA ALA A 593 -11.23 19.73 -11.37
C ALA A 593 -9.88 19.22 -11.88
N LEU A 594 -9.20 18.35 -11.13
CA LEU A 594 -7.94 17.72 -11.53
C LEU A 594 -8.11 16.92 -12.81
N HIS A 595 -9.14 16.09 -12.90
CA HIS A 595 -9.40 15.27 -14.09
C HIS A 595 -9.75 16.12 -15.30
N ALA A 596 -10.60 17.15 -15.14
CA ALA A 596 -10.93 18.06 -16.23
C ALA A 596 -9.70 18.81 -16.77
N VAL A 597 -8.80 19.24 -15.88
CA VAL A 597 -7.52 19.85 -16.28
C VAL A 597 -6.61 18.82 -16.93
N ALA A 598 -6.56 17.59 -16.42
CA ALA A 598 -5.75 16.53 -16.98
C ALA A 598 -6.22 16.09 -18.38
N ASP A 599 -7.53 16.05 -18.62
CA ASP A 599 -8.12 15.81 -19.94
C ASP A 599 -7.72 16.92 -20.92
N ALA A 600 -7.79 18.20 -20.48
CA ALA A 600 -7.35 19.33 -21.29
C ALA A 600 -5.84 19.28 -21.60
N CYS A 601 -5.01 18.96 -20.61
CA CYS A 601 -3.58 18.73 -20.78
C CYS A 601 -3.30 17.58 -21.78
N ALA A 602 -4.02 16.45 -21.66
CA ALA A 602 -3.88 15.31 -22.55
C ALA A 602 -4.32 15.64 -23.99
N ALA A 603 -5.33 16.50 -24.16
CA ALA A 603 -5.77 16.97 -25.48
C ALA A 603 -4.71 17.84 -26.17
N VAL A 604 -3.93 18.63 -25.40
CA VAL A 604 -2.83 19.44 -25.94
C VAL A 604 -1.57 18.61 -26.17
N ASP A 605 -1.20 17.77 -25.21
CA ASP A 605 -0.02 16.89 -25.28
C ASP A 605 -0.30 15.54 -24.59
N PRO A 606 -0.63 14.49 -25.35
CA PRO A 606 -0.93 13.16 -24.80
C PRO A 606 0.25 12.50 -24.06
N ALA A 607 1.49 12.90 -24.34
CA ALA A 607 2.68 12.35 -23.71
C ALA A 607 3.06 13.07 -22.41
N SER A 608 2.31 14.09 -22.03
CA SER A 608 2.62 14.93 -20.88
C SER A 608 2.36 14.25 -19.53
N ARG A 609 2.83 14.90 -18.46
CA ARG A 609 2.57 14.51 -17.07
C ARG A 609 2.11 15.70 -16.24
N LEU A 610 1.10 15.52 -15.42
CA LEU A 610 0.52 16.54 -14.57
C LEU A 610 0.73 16.17 -13.09
N HIS A 611 1.42 17.03 -12.36
CA HIS A 611 1.75 16.82 -10.96
C HIS A 611 0.93 17.77 -10.09
N VAL A 612 0.31 17.23 -9.05
CA VAL A 612 -0.27 18.06 -7.99
C VAL A 612 0.86 18.53 -7.07
N ALA A 613 0.86 19.82 -6.75
CA ALA A 613 1.85 20.50 -5.93
C ALA A 613 1.21 21.16 -4.71
N GLY A 614 1.99 21.99 -4.01
CA GLY A 614 1.49 22.91 -2.99
C GLY A 614 0.85 22.23 -1.77
N SER A 615 -0.23 22.83 -1.27
CA SER A 615 -0.86 22.43 -0.01
C SER A 615 -1.48 21.03 -0.06
N VAL A 616 -1.97 20.63 -1.24
CA VAL A 616 -2.54 19.31 -1.46
C VAL A 616 -1.44 18.27 -1.33
N ARG A 617 -0.32 18.42 -2.06
CA ARG A 617 0.83 17.50 -2.00
C ARG A 617 1.45 17.36 -0.61
N LEU A 618 1.43 18.44 0.19
CA LEU A 618 1.88 18.44 1.59
C LEU A 618 0.90 17.76 2.56
N GLY A 619 -0.30 17.36 2.11
CA GLY A 619 -1.32 16.71 2.93
C GLY A 619 -2.00 17.64 3.94
N VAL A 620 -2.00 18.96 3.69
CA VAL A 620 -2.56 19.98 4.61
C VAL A 620 -3.61 20.87 3.94
N ALA A 621 -4.09 20.50 2.75
CA ALA A 621 -5.18 21.17 2.05
C ALA A 621 -6.53 20.88 2.72
N GLY A 622 -7.43 21.86 2.68
CA GLY A 622 -8.83 21.72 3.07
C GLY A 622 -9.78 21.92 1.87
N PRO A 623 -11.10 21.77 2.05
CA PRO A 623 -12.08 21.83 0.96
C PRO A 623 -12.16 23.17 0.21
N ALA A 624 -11.65 24.25 0.80
CA ALA A 624 -11.62 25.60 0.21
C ALA A 624 -10.23 25.99 -0.32
N THR A 625 -9.27 25.07 -0.30
CA THR A 625 -7.93 25.28 -0.87
C THR A 625 -8.02 25.27 -2.39
N ASP A 626 -7.10 25.95 -3.05
CA ASP A 626 -6.89 25.89 -4.49
C ASP A 626 -6.09 24.63 -4.88
N LEU A 627 -6.10 24.32 -6.18
CA LEU A 627 -5.35 23.21 -6.74
C LEU A 627 -4.12 23.74 -7.50
N ASP A 628 -2.96 23.62 -6.86
CA ASP A 628 -1.66 23.92 -7.47
C ASP A 628 -1.19 22.75 -8.35
N LEU A 629 -0.97 23.01 -9.64
CA LEU A 629 -0.59 22.00 -10.63
C LEU A 629 0.70 22.38 -11.37
N VAL A 630 1.53 21.38 -11.65
CA VAL A 630 2.74 21.49 -12.45
C VAL A 630 2.64 20.53 -13.63
N TRP A 631 2.55 21.07 -14.84
CA TRP A 631 2.38 20.33 -16.06
C TRP A 631 3.70 20.19 -16.81
N ALA A 632 4.24 18.98 -16.82
CA ALA A 632 5.44 18.60 -17.54
C ALA A 632 5.12 18.32 -19.01
N THR A 633 5.52 19.25 -19.88
CA THR A 633 5.35 19.17 -21.34
C THR A 633 6.46 19.93 -22.05
N THR A 634 6.93 19.34 -23.15
CA THR A 634 7.93 19.96 -24.03
C THR A 634 7.31 21.01 -24.96
N SER A 635 5.98 21.05 -25.08
CA SER A 635 5.27 21.99 -25.95
C SER A 635 5.45 23.45 -25.47
N PRO A 636 5.91 24.37 -26.34
CA PRO A 636 6.17 25.77 -25.96
C PRO A 636 4.90 26.63 -25.86
N GLU A 637 3.85 26.32 -26.63
CA GLU A 637 2.55 27.04 -26.65
C GLU A 637 1.49 26.38 -25.74
N ALA A 638 1.95 25.51 -24.83
CA ALA A 638 1.09 24.63 -24.05
C ALA A 638 0.10 25.40 -23.17
N LEU A 639 0.55 26.48 -22.53
CA LEU A 639 -0.26 27.27 -21.61
C LEU A 639 -1.34 28.08 -22.35
N GLU A 640 -1.05 28.63 -23.54
CA GLU A 640 -2.08 29.25 -24.37
C GLU A 640 -3.13 28.23 -24.82
N GLY A 641 -2.68 27.04 -25.24
CA GLY A 641 -3.56 25.93 -25.60
C GLY A 641 -4.49 25.52 -24.44
N LEU A 642 -3.92 25.30 -23.25
CA LEU A 642 -4.67 24.94 -22.05
C LEU A 642 -5.69 26.01 -21.65
N ALA A 643 -5.32 27.29 -21.70
CA ALA A 643 -6.24 28.38 -21.42
C ALA A 643 -7.43 28.43 -22.40
N GLY A 644 -7.25 27.98 -23.64
CA GLY A 644 -8.32 27.84 -24.63
C GLY A 644 -9.32 26.71 -24.33
N PHE A 645 -8.93 25.68 -23.57
CA PHE A 645 -9.79 24.55 -23.20
C PHE A 645 -10.60 24.80 -21.92
N LEU A 646 -10.12 25.67 -21.03
CA LEU A 646 -10.72 25.91 -19.72
C LEU A 646 -11.52 27.21 -19.73
N ASP A 647 -12.82 27.13 -19.47
CA ASP A 647 -13.69 28.30 -19.47
C ASP A 647 -13.29 29.32 -18.39
N GLY A 648 -13.22 30.60 -18.77
CA GLY A 648 -12.78 31.70 -17.90
C GLY A 648 -11.31 31.64 -17.47
N ALA A 649 -10.48 30.77 -18.05
CA ALA A 649 -9.06 30.69 -17.73
C ALA A 649 -8.29 31.92 -18.24
N ARG A 650 -7.30 32.37 -17.48
CA ARG A 650 -6.40 33.46 -17.84
C ARG A 650 -4.94 33.06 -17.69
N LEU A 651 -4.11 33.42 -18.67
CA LEU A 651 -2.66 33.37 -18.53
C LEU A 651 -2.20 34.58 -17.72
N ALA A 652 -1.52 34.33 -16.60
CA ALA A 652 -1.03 35.34 -15.66
C ALA A 652 0.45 35.10 -15.32
N GLY A 653 1.06 36.06 -14.63
CA GLY A 653 2.45 36.00 -14.17
C GLY A 653 3.45 36.59 -15.15
N THR A 654 4.32 37.50 -14.67
CA THR A 654 5.34 38.17 -15.49
C THR A 654 6.69 37.46 -15.49
N VAL A 655 6.96 36.65 -14.45
CA VAL A 655 8.24 35.93 -14.25
C VAL A 655 8.05 34.42 -14.40
N VAL A 656 6.94 33.88 -13.90
CA VAL A 656 6.56 32.48 -14.06
C VAL A 656 5.16 32.47 -14.65
N PRO A 657 4.99 32.08 -15.93
CA PRO A 657 3.68 31.95 -16.55
C PRO A 657 2.84 30.90 -15.82
N VAL A 658 1.58 31.25 -15.52
CA VAL A 658 0.63 30.37 -14.84
C VAL A 658 -0.75 30.55 -15.47
N VAL A 659 -1.44 29.44 -15.78
CA VAL A 659 -2.85 29.47 -16.16
C VAL A 659 -3.67 29.41 -14.90
N ARG A 660 -4.51 30.42 -14.67
CA ARG A 660 -5.46 30.48 -13.55
C ARG A 660 -6.88 30.29 -14.06
N ALA A 661 -7.61 29.36 -13.47
CA ALA A 661 -8.99 29.06 -13.82
C ALA A 661 -9.83 28.75 -12.57
N THR A 662 -11.15 28.69 -12.73
CA THR A 662 -12.05 28.12 -11.72
C THR A 662 -12.81 26.97 -12.36
N VAL A 663 -12.50 25.74 -11.95
CA VAL A 663 -13.09 24.53 -12.52
C VAL A 663 -13.96 23.87 -11.46
N GLY A 664 -15.26 23.75 -11.73
CA GLY A 664 -16.20 23.16 -10.77
C GLY A 664 -16.26 23.89 -9.42
N GLY A 665 -15.98 25.19 -9.39
CA GLY A 665 -15.91 26.00 -8.17
C GLY A 665 -14.59 25.91 -7.40
N VAL A 666 -13.61 25.15 -7.90
CA VAL A 666 -12.25 25.06 -7.33
C VAL A 666 -11.32 25.97 -8.12
N GLY A 667 -10.55 26.82 -7.43
CA GLY A 667 -9.49 27.61 -8.05
C GLY A 667 -8.34 26.69 -8.46
N VAL A 668 -7.86 26.83 -9.70
CA VAL A 668 -6.79 25.99 -10.26
C VAL A 668 -5.69 26.89 -10.82
N ASP A 669 -4.45 26.63 -10.41
CA ASP A 669 -3.24 27.31 -10.88
C ASP A 669 -2.32 26.28 -11.55
N VAL A 670 -2.09 26.39 -12.86
CA VAL A 670 -1.26 25.45 -13.64
C VAL A 670 0.01 26.12 -14.14
N GLN A 671 1.16 25.67 -13.66
CA GLN A 671 2.48 26.07 -14.17
C GLN A 671 3.00 25.01 -15.15
N ARG A 672 3.71 25.44 -16.19
CA ARG A 672 4.35 24.52 -17.15
C ARG A 672 5.81 24.31 -16.79
N VAL A 673 6.29 23.09 -17.04
CA VAL A 673 7.71 22.75 -16.98
C VAL A 673 8.13 21.87 -18.16
N ARG A 674 9.35 22.05 -18.67
CA ARG A 674 9.90 21.26 -19.78
C ARG A 674 10.30 19.83 -19.45
N ALA A 675 10.53 19.55 -18.18
CA ALA A 675 11.04 18.27 -17.71
C ALA A 675 10.14 17.71 -16.61
N ASP A 676 10.05 16.39 -16.50
CA ASP A 676 9.29 15.74 -15.45
C ASP A 676 9.95 16.00 -14.08
N PRO A 677 9.26 16.65 -13.12
CA PRO A 677 9.78 16.86 -11.78
C PRO A 677 10.18 15.55 -11.07
N ALA A 678 9.58 14.42 -11.43
CA ALA A 678 9.87 13.11 -10.84
C ALA A 678 11.16 12.46 -11.37
N ASP A 679 11.79 12.97 -12.45
CA ASP A 679 13.00 12.37 -13.02
C ASP A 679 14.24 12.61 -12.14
N PRO A 680 14.78 11.61 -11.42
CA PRO A 680 15.92 11.81 -10.52
C PRO A 680 17.19 12.25 -11.24
N ALA A 681 17.31 12.04 -12.56
CA ALA A 681 18.47 12.43 -13.36
C ALA A 681 18.43 13.90 -13.83
N LEU A 682 17.35 14.64 -13.56
CA LEU A 682 17.18 16.02 -14.01
C LEU A 682 18.23 16.96 -13.40
N ASP A 683 19.04 17.58 -14.26
CA ASP A 683 20.00 18.60 -13.88
C ASP A 683 19.29 19.93 -13.60
N LEU A 684 19.08 20.23 -12.31
CA LEU A 684 18.46 21.47 -11.86
C LEU A 684 19.28 22.72 -12.22
N GLY A 685 20.59 22.59 -12.42
CA GLY A 685 21.46 23.71 -12.79
C GLY A 685 21.32 24.14 -14.25
N ALA A 686 20.76 23.28 -15.10
CA ALA A 686 20.53 23.54 -16.52
C ALA A 686 19.13 24.11 -16.81
N LEU A 687 18.24 24.17 -15.82
CA LEU A 687 16.89 24.71 -15.95
C LEU A 687 16.91 26.24 -15.93
N ASP A 688 15.98 26.86 -16.66
CA ASP A 688 15.70 28.28 -16.46
C ASP A 688 14.97 28.53 -15.14
N ASP A 689 14.87 29.80 -14.74
CA ASP A 689 14.27 30.20 -13.46
C ASP A 689 12.80 29.78 -13.30
N ALA A 690 12.04 29.66 -14.40
CA ALA A 690 10.62 29.30 -14.36
C ALA A 690 10.46 27.78 -14.21
N ASP A 691 11.15 27.01 -15.04
CA ASP A 691 11.19 25.55 -14.98
C ASP A 691 11.74 25.08 -13.62
N LEU A 692 12.82 25.71 -13.13
CA LEU A 692 13.39 25.39 -11.82
C LEU A 692 12.37 25.56 -10.70
N ARG A 693 11.59 26.66 -10.70
CA ARG A 693 10.57 26.90 -9.66
C ARG A 693 9.43 25.90 -9.72
N ALA A 694 8.99 25.54 -10.92
CA ALA A 694 7.93 24.54 -11.11
C ALA A 694 8.38 23.15 -10.65
N VAL A 695 9.61 22.73 -10.98
CA VAL A 695 10.19 21.46 -10.48
C VAL A 695 10.29 21.46 -8.96
N LEU A 696 10.83 22.54 -8.38
CA LEU A 696 10.99 22.65 -6.93
C LEU A 696 9.65 22.63 -6.19
N ALA A 697 8.56 23.15 -6.76
CA ALA A 697 7.23 23.07 -6.16
C ALA A 697 6.76 21.61 -5.87
N VAL A 698 7.28 20.64 -6.64
CA VAL A 698 7.04 19.21 -6.44
C VAL A 698 8.11 18.59 -5.55
N ARG A 699 9.39 18.74 -5.92
CA ARG A 699 10.51 18.09 -5.21
C ARG A 699 10.69 18.56 -3.78
N ASP A 700 10.57 19.87 -3.55
CA ASP A 700 10.74 20.41 -2.21
C ASP A 700 9.61 20.00 -1.28
N ALA A 701 8.39 19.82 -1.81
CA ALA A 701 7.28 19.29 -1.03
C ALA A 701 7.51 17.82 -0.62
N ASP A 702 8.10 17.02 -1.51
CA ASP A 702 8.45 15.61 -1.24
C ASP A 702 9.65 15.46 -0.29
N ALA A 703 10.56 16.43 -0.30
CA ALA A 703 11.73 16.43 0.58
C ALA A 703 11.41 16.83 2.04
N LEU A 704 10.22 17.39 2.30
CA LEU A 704 9.76 17.67 3.66
C LEU A 704 9.24 16.38 4.33
N PRO A 705 9.23 16.30 5.68
CA PRO A 705 8.72 15.14 6.42
C PRO A 705 7.18 15.08 6.41
N ALA A 706 6.57 15.29 5.24
CA ALA A 706 5.13 15.35 5.06
C ALA A 706 4.42 14.04 5.40
N ALA A 707 5.14 12.90 5.45
CA ALA A 707 4.64 11.62 5.95
C ALA A 707 4.33 11.63 7.47
N ASP A 708 5.04 12.44 8.27
CA ASP A 708 4.83 12.57 9.72
C ASP A 708 3.48 13.28 10.00
N PRO A 709 2.49 12.61 10.62
CA PRO A 709 1.22 13.25 10.99
C PRO A 709 1.40 14.43 11.95
N ALA A 710 2.40 14.39 12.83
CA ALA A 710 2.68 15.47 13.78
C ALA A 710 3.23 16.72 13.08
N PHE A 711 4.04 16.55 12.03
CA PHE A 711 4.44 17.65 11.15
C PHE A 711 3.23 18.31 10.49
N ARG A 712 2.31 17.52 9.91
CA ARG A 712 1.10 18.05 9.25
C ARG A 712 0.19 18.78 10.23
N ALA A 713 0.01 18.24 11.44
CA ALA A 713 -0.77 18.88 12.50
C ALA A 713 -0.16 20.25 12.89
N LEU A 714 1.13 20.29 13.19
CA LEU A 714 1.84 21.52 13.52
C LEU A 714 1.77 22.55 12.38
N LEU A 715 2.00 22.12 11.13
CA LEU A 715 1.89 23.00 9.96
C LEU A 715 0.48 23.58 9.80
N GLY A 716 -0.56 22.79 10.10
CA GLY A 716 -1.94 23.26 10.14
C GLY A 716 -2.14 24.41 11.14
N GLU A 717 -1.64 24.23 12.38
CA GLU A 717 -1.68 25.26 13.43
C GLU A 717 -0.91 26.52 13.04
N VAL A 718 0.30 26.36 12.49
CA VAL A 718 1.14 27.47 12.03
C VAL A 718 0.45 28.27 10.93
N ARG A 719 -0.18 27.59 9.96
CA ARG A 719 -0.92 28.24 8.87
C ARG A 719 -2.17 28.96 9.36
N ALA A 720 -2.86 28.42 10.38
CA ALA A 720 -4.00 29.10 10.99
C ALA A 720 -3.53 30.37 11.76
N TRP A 721 -2.45 30.24 12.53
CA TRP A 721 -1.82 31.32 13.27
C TRP A 721 -1.31 32.45 12.37
N SER A 722 -0.63 32.13 11.27
CA SER A 722 -0.06 33.12 10.35
C SER A 722 -1.15 33.88 9.61
N ARG A 723 -2.21 33.18 9.17
CA ARG A 723 -3.42 33.78 8.59
C ARG A 723 -4.12 34.74 9.55
N ALA A 724 -4.31 34.32 10.79
CA ALA A 724 -4.91 35.18 11.83
C ALA A 724 -4.10 36.45 12.09
N ARG A 725 -2.78 36.41 11.87
CA ARG A 725 -1.86 37.54 12.07
C ARG A 725 -1.52 38.32 10.80
N GLN A 726 -2.08 37.93 9.65
CA GLN A 726 -1.79 38.54 8.35
C GLN A 726 -0.29 38.46 7.99
N LEU A 727 0.35 37.33 8.28
CA LEU A 727 1.79 37.10 8.05
C LEU A 727 2.09 36.23 6.84
N ASP A 728 1.06 35.83 6.10
CA ASP A 728 1.17 34.94 4.96
C ASP A 728 0.85 35.67 3.66
N GLY A 729 1.77 35.59 2.69
CA GLY A 729 1.63 36.27 1.41
C GLY A 729 2.98 36.67 0.81
N ALA A 730 3.66 35.73 0.14
CA ALA A 730 5.00 35.97 -0.40
C ALA A 730 5.06 37.14 -1.40
N ALA A 731 4.00 37.35 -2.19
CA ALA A 731 3.86 38.48 -3.12
C ALA A 731 3.80 39.85 -2.41
N TRP A 732 3.38 39.87 -1.15
CA TRP A 732 3.32 41.05 -0.29
C TRP A 732 4.59 41.25 0.55
N GLY A 733 5.66 40.50 0.25
CA GLY A 733 6.89 40.49 1.03
C GLY A 733 6.76 39.83 2.40
N LEU A 734 5.69 39.06 2.64
CA LEU A 734 5.50 38.27 3.86
C LEU A 734 5.99 36.83 3.68
N VAL A 735 5.81 35.98 4.69
CA VAL A 735 6.30 34.59 4.64
C VAL A 735 5.35 33.73 3.79
N GLY A 736 5.90 32.97 2.83
CA GLY A 736 5.12 32.07 1.98
C GLY A 736 4.65 30.81 2.71
N GLY A 737 3.55 30.22 2.25
CA GLY A 737 3.01 28.96 2.81
C GLY A 737 4.00 27.80 2.76
N PHE A 738 4.89 27.77 1.76
CA PHE A 738 5.97 26.79 1.67
C PHE A 738 7.12 27.09 2.66
N SER A 739 7.52 28.35 2.81
CA SER A 739 8.53 28.75 3.80
C SER A 739 8.11 28.40 5.24
N TRP A 740 6.82 28.53 5.55
CA TRP A 740 6.25 28.04 6.81
C TRP A 740 6.39 26.52 6.98
N ALA A 741 6.23 25.76 5.90
CA ALA A 741 6.41 24.31 5.92
C ALA A 741 7.87 23.91 6.17
N VAL A 742 8.83 24.60 5.55
CA VAL A 742 10.28 24.39 5.82
C VAL A 742 10.60 24.66 7.28
N LEU A 743 10.17 25.80 7.82
CA LEU A 743 10.39 26.14 9.23
C LEU A 743 9.72 25.14 10.18
N ALA A 744 8.53 24.64 9.84
CA ALA A 744 7.86 23.62 10.65
C ALA A 744 8.65 22.30 10.63
N ALA A 745 9.22 21.93 9.49
CA ALA A 745 10.07 20.73 9.39
C ALA A 745 11.36 20.89 10.21
N GLU A 746 11.99 22.06 10.16
CA GLU A 746 13.15 22.38 11.00
C GLU A 746 12.81 22.29 12.49
N ALA A 747 11.69 22.88 12.91
CA ALA A 747 11.23 22.79 14.29
C ALA A 747 10.95 21.34 14.73
N ARG A 748 10.32 20.52 13.86
CA ARG A 748 10.07 19.09 14.10
C ARG A 748 11.38 18.31 14.28
N ALA A 749 12.41 18.62 13.49
CA ALA A 749 13.75 18.02 13.64
C ALA A 749 14.40 18.38 15.00
N HIS A 750 13.98 19.47 15.63
CA HIS A 750 14.34 19.86 16.99
C HIS A 750 13.31 19.41 18.05
N HIS A 751 12.48 18.40 17.74
CA HIS A 751 11.48 17.83 18.64
C HIS A 751 10.40 18.81 19.13
N VAL A 752 10.16 19.91 18.42
CA VAL A 752 9.03 20.80 18.68
C VAL A 752 7.74 20.12 18.23
N THR A 753 6.70 20.15 19.06
CA THR A 753 5.42 19.48 18.78
C THR A 753 4.21 20.42 18.82
N ASP A 754 4.35 21.64 19.32
CA ASP A 754 3.27 22.60 19.49
C ASP A 754 3.59 23.97 18.88
N LEU A 755 2.54 24.77 18.65
CA LEU A 755 2.68 26.11 18.11
C LEU A 755 3.57 27.02 18.99
N ALA A 756 3.47 26.93 20.32
CA ALA A 756 4.23 27.82 21.20
C ALA A 756 5.76 27.57 21.10
N GLY A 757 6.17 26.31 21.05
CA GLY A 757 7.54 25.89 20.80
C GLY A 757 8.00 26.27 19.41
N PHE A 758 7.13 26.17 18.41
CA PHE A 758 7.43 26.60 17.04
C PHE A 758 7.73 28.10 16.98
N LEU A 759 6.92 28.94 17.65
CA LEU A 759 7.16 30.39 17.69
C LEU A 759 8.48 30.74 18.38
N ARG A 760 8.83 30.04 19.47
CA ARG A 760 10.15 30.20 20.12
C ARG A 760 11.30 29.77 19.20
N HIS A 761 11.12 28.68 18.47
CA HIS A 761 12.09 28.20 17.49
C HIS A 761 12.31 29.26 16.39
N CYS A 762 11.24 29.81 15.82
CA CYS A 762 11.33 30.89 14.84
C CYS A 762 11.92 32.18 15.42
N ALA A 763 11.58 32.59 16.64
CA ALA A 763 12.17 33.77 17.27
C ALA A 763 13.71 33.64 17.40
N GLY A 764 14.19 32.41 17.58
CA GLY A 764 15.60 32.05 17.60
C GLY A 764 16.20 31.70 16.24
N HIS A 765 15.60 32.08 15.09
CA HIS A 765 16.12 31.79 13.74
C HIS A 765 16.95 32.95 13.14
N PRO A 766 18.27 33.02 13.39
CA PRO A 766 19.18 33.88 12.64
C PRO A 766 20.08 33.03 11.73
N ARG A 767 19.68 32.85 10.47
CA ARG A 767 20.60 32.31 9.46
C ARG A 767 21.26 33.48 8.72
N ARG A 768 22.59 33.55 8.78
CA ARG A 768 23.34 34.49 7.94
C ARG A 768 23.07 34.13 6.47
N PRO A 769 22.77 35.10 5.60
CA PRO A 769 22.54 34.82 4.19
C PRO A 769 23.81 34.25 3.55
N ARG A 770 23.62 33.41 2.52
CA ARG A 770 24.73 32.84 1.74
C ARG A 770 25.56 33.97 1.11
N ARG A 771 26.86 33.70 0.92
CA ARG A 771 27.81 34.66 0.34
C ARG A 771 27.32 35.12 -1.04
N GLY A 772 26.98 36.40 -1.17
CA GLY A 772 26.47 36.98 -2.42
C GLY A 772 24.99 37.41 -2.36
N GLU A 773 24.22 36.89 -1.41
CA GLU A 773 22.81 37.28 -1.20
C GLU A 773 22.70 38.56 -0.37
N ARG A 774 22.88 39.71 -1.02
CA ARG A 774 22.64 41.03 -0.39
C ARG A 774 21.13 41.22 -0.19
N HIS A 775 20.72 41.73 0.97
CA HIS A 775 19.32 42.03 1.34
C HIS A 775 18.40 40.82 1.61
N ALA A 776 18.94 39.64 1.93
CA ALA A 776 18.16 38.54 2.48
C ALA A 776 17.98 38.73 4.00
N TYR A 777 16.91 39.43 4.39
CA TYR A 777 16.66 39.86 5.78
C TYR A 777 16.28 38.71 6.73
N TRP A 778 15.68 37.63 6.23
CA TRP A 778 15.28 36.46 7.02
C TRP A 778 15.30 35.18 6.16
N PRO A 779 16.48 34.65 5.81
CA PRO A 779 16.58 33.60 4.79
C PRO A 779 16.05 32.24 5.26
N VAL A 780 15.23 31.62 4.42
CA VAL A 780 14.75 30.24 4.55
C VAL A 780 15.03 29.52 3.25
N TYR A 781 15.92 28.53 3.27
CA TYR A 781 16.35 27.81 2.08
C TYR A 781 15.50 26.58 1.86
N SER A 782 15.15 26.31 0.61
CA SER A 782 14.46 25.09 0.25
C SER A 782 15.36 23.85 0.47
N PRO A 783 14.76 22.68 0.77
CA PRO A 783 15.51 21.48 1.14
C PRO A 783 16.25 20.83 -0.04
N THR A 784 15.74 20.97 -1.27
CA THR A 784 16.36 20.34 -2.46
C THR A 784 17.61 21.12 -2.90
N PRO A 785 18.81 20.51 -2.96
CA PRO A 785 20.02 21.19 -3.43
C PRO A 785 19.90 21.68 -4.89
N PRO A 786 20.41 22.87 -5.24
CA PRO A 786 21.24 23.77 -4.43
C PRO A 786 20.46 24.76 -3.55
N GLY A 787 19.28 24.42 -3.05
CA GLY A 787 18.52 25.12 -1.99
C GLY A 787 18.32 26.62 -2.22
N VAL A 788 17.15 27.01 -2.72
CA VAL A 788 16.86 28.42 -3.08
C VAL A 788 16.27 29.17 -1.87
N ASN A 789 16.63 30.44 -1.70
CA ASN A 789 16.01 31.29 -0.68
C ASN A 789 14.53 31.55 -1.01
N THR A 790 13.64 30.95 -0.22
CA THR A 790 12.18 31.00 -0.37
C THR A 790 11.57 32.28 0.20
N THR A 791 12.28 32.99 1.08
CA THR A 791 11.86 34.26 1.71
C THR A 791 12.58 35.48 1.10
N ARG A 792 13.10 35.35 -0.12
CA ARG A 792 13.81 36.44 -0.84
C ARG A 792 12.98 37.70 -1.09
N SER A 793 11.66 37.62 -1.02
CA SER A 793 10.75 38.77 -1.19
C SER A 793 10.54 39.56 0.11
N MET A 794 11.02 39.06 1.25
CA MET A 794 10.89 39.78 2.51
C MET A 794 11.72 41.06 2.51
N THR A 795 11.16 42.12 3.08
CA THR A 795 11.79 43.45 3.17
C THR A 795 12.14 43.77 4.62
N ARG A 796 12.74 44.93 4.85
CA ARG A 796 13.10 45.37 6.20
C ARG A 796 11.85 45.52 7.09
N SER A 797 10.77 46.08 6.54
CA SER A 797 9.54 46.29 7.30
C SER A 797 8.80 45.00 7.59
N THR A 798 8.70 44.09 6.62
CA THR A 798 7.94 42.84 6.81
C THR A 798 8.64 41.87 7.75
N VAL A 799 9.97 41.86 7.79
CA VAL A 799 10.73 41.14 8.83
C VAL A 799 10.47 41.74 10.21
N ALA A 800 10.43 43.07 10.34
CA ALA A 800 10.11 43.71 11.62
C ALA A 800 8.68 43.36 12.09
N VAL A 801 7.70 43.30 11.18
CA VAL A 801 6.33 42.88 11.48
C VAL A 801 6.29 41.41 11.95
N LEU A 802 7.04 40.53 11.30
CA LEU A 802 7.18 39.14 11.73
C LEU A 802 7.78 39.03 13.13
N GLN A 803 8.86 39.76 13.41
CA GLN A 803 9.55 39.74 14.70
C GLN A 803 8.65 40.22 15.85
N GLU A 804 7.86 41.27 15.64
CA GLU A 804 6.86 41.73 16.61
C GLU A 804 5.80 40.65 16.90
N ALA A 805 5.32 39.99 15.85
CA ALA A 805 4.32 38.94 15.99
C ALA A 805 4.87 37.68 16.70
N LEU A 806 6.14 37.35 16.49
CA LEU A 806 6.85 36.27 17.19
C LEU A 806 7.10 36.61 18.67
N ALA A 807 7.36 37.87 18.98
CA ALA A 807 7.56 38.36 20.36
C ALA A 807 6.26 38.47 21.17
N GLY A 808 5.09 38.29 20.55
CA GLY A 808 3.79 38.35 21.21
C GLY A 808 3.32 39.76 21.58
N ALA A 809 3.97 40.80 21.05
CA ALA A 809 3.59 42.19 21.30
C ALA A 809 2.34 42.56 20.50
N GLY A 810 1.27 42.98 21.18
CA GLY A 810 0.16 43.69 20.54
C GLY A 810 0.64 45.04 20.02
N GLY A 811 0.40 45.33 18.75
CA GLY A 811 0.92 46.54 18.10
C GLY A 811 0.57 47.82 18.86
N SER A 812 1.58 48.66 19.10
CA SER A 812 1.39 50.02 19.60
C SER A 812 0.68 50.87 18.55
N GLN A 813 -0.44 51.50 18.92
CA GLN A 813 -1.14 52.48 18.08
C GLN A 813 -0.33 53.79 18.00
N SER A 814 0.69 53.83 17.15
CA SER A 814 1.17 55.11 16.60
C SER A 814 0.38 55.45 15.34
N HIS A 815 0.32 56.72 14.95
CA HIS A 815 -0.42 57.22 13.78
C HIS A 815 -0.19 56.39 12.50
N GLU A 816 -1.06 55.40 12.24
CA GLU A 816 -1.02 54.55 11.05
C GLU A 816 -1.83 55.18 9.92
N HIS A 817 -1.17 55.53 8.82
CA HIS A 817 -1.86 55.86 7.57
C HIS A 817 -2.18 54.57 6.81
N ARG A 818 -3.47 54.27 6.64
CA ARG A 818 -3.94 53.06 5.95
C ARG A 818 -4.35 53.39 4.52
N VAL A 819 -3.95 52.55 3.58
CA VAL A 819 -4.24 52.71 2.16
C VAL A 819 -4.77 51.40 1.61
N LEU A 820 -5.93 51.46 0.97
CA LEU A 820 -6.52 50.33 0.27
C LEU A 820 -6.06 50.34 -1.19
N LEU A 821 -5.51 49.22 -1.66
CA LEU A 821 -5.17 49.02 -3.07
C LEU A 821 -6.30 48.20 -3.71
N THR A 822 -6.95 48.75 -4.73
CA THR A 822 -7.99 48.05 -5.51
C THR A 822 -7.46 47.69 -6.90
N GLY A 823 -7.79 46.49 -7.42
CA GLY A 823 -7.37 46.00 -8.73
C GLY A 823 -6.25 44.94 -8.70
N ASP A 824 -5.78 44.49 -9.88
CA ASP A 824 -4.73 43.46 -10.05
C ASP A 824 -3.33 44.05 -9.77
N VAL A 825 -3.13 44.57 -8.55
CA VAL A 825 -1.89 45.25 -8.12
C VAL A 825 -0.91 44.26 -7.49
N GLU A 826 -1.29 43.00 -7.25
CA GLU A 826 -0.48 41.98 -6.54
C GLU A 826 0.94 41.84 -7.09
N GLY A 827 1.15 41.97 -8.40
CA GLY A 827 2.46 41.90 -9.03
C GLY A 827 3.36 43.13 -8.83
N ARG A 828 2.83 44.23 -8.28
CA ARG A 828 3.53 45.52 -8.08
C ARG A 828 3.61 45.96 -6.62
N VAL A 829 2.88 45.29 -5.72
CA VAL A 829 2.85 45.60 -4.28
C VAL A 829 4.25 45.61 -3.66
N LEU A 830 5.09 44.60 -3.95
CA LEU A 830 6.43 44.54 -3.40
C LEU A 830 7.29 45.73 -3.83
N GLY A 831 7.15 46.18 -5.08
CA GLY A 831 7.85 47.37 -5.58
C GLY A 831 7.41 48.64 -4.86
N LEU A 832 6.13 48.77 -4.51
CA LEU A 832 5.61 49.88 -3.71
C LEU A 832 6.15 49.85 -2.28
N ILE A 833 6.18 48.68 -1.64
CA ILE A 833 6.74 48.52 -0.28
C ILE A 833 8.21 48.98 -0.27
N LEU A 834 9.01 48.51 -1.23
CA LEU A 834 10.42 48.89 -1.34
C LEU A 834 10.60 50.40 -1.57
N ALA A 835 9.81 50.99 -2.46
CA ALA A 835 9.87 52.43 -2.74
C ALA A 835 9.52 53.28 -1.50
N LEU A 836 8.55 52.84 -0.70
CA LEU A 836 8.19 53.51 0.56
C LEU A 836 9.27 53.33 1.65
N GLU A 837 9.89 52.16 1.73
CA GLU A 837 11.03 51.92 2.63
C GLU A 837 12.25 52.79 2.29
N ASP A 838 12.53 52.97 1.00
CA ASP A 838 13.59 53.86 0.52
C ASP A 838 13.30 55.33 0.84
N ALA A 839 12.01 55.71 0.89
CA ALA A 839 11.54 57.01 1.38
C ALA A 839 11.51 57.11 2.93
N GLY A 840 11.97 56.08 3.65
CA GLY A 840 12.07 56.08 5.12
C GLY A 840 10.82 55.63 5.87
N ALA A 841 9.76 55.16 5.17
CA ALA A 841 8.55 54.67 5.81
C ALA A 841 8.72 53.23 6.34
N ARG A 842 7.99 52.91 7.41
CA ARG A 842 7.79 51.54 7.88
C ARG A 842 6.45 51.02 7.36
N VAL A 843 6.47 49.94 6.59
CA VAL A 843 5.28 49.48 5.86
C VAL A 843 4.77 48.15 6.41
N ARG A 844 3.47 48.06 6.70
CA ARG A 844 2.79 46.82 7.09
C ARG A 844 1.74 46.44 6.05
N PRO A 845 1.98 45.39 5.23
CA PRO A 845 0.99 44.92 4.27
C PRO A 845 -0.12 44.11 4.95
N TYR A 846 -1.34 44.20 4.40
CA TYR A 846 -2.52 43.45 4.84
C TYR A 846 -3.17 42.73 3.64
N PRO A 847 -2.72 41.52 3.30
CA PRO A 847 -3.17 40.80 2.11
C PRO A 847 -4.65 40.40 2.14
N ARG A 848 -5.30 40.38 3.31
CA ARG A 848 -6.74 40.06 3.46
C ARG A 848 -7.50 41.17 4.18
N ALA A 849 -7.50 42.37 3.59
CA ALA A 849 -8.13 43.56 4.16
C ALA A 849 -9.62 43.40 4.52
N SER A 850 -10.38 42.61 3.73
CA SER A 850 -11.80 42.33 3.99
C SER A 850 -12.06 41.58 5.30
N ALA A 851 -11.12 40.73 5.74
CA ALA A 851 -11.22 40.01 7.01
C ALA A 851 -11.06 40.91 8.25
N LEU A 852 -10.62 42.16 8.06
CA LEU A 852 -10.45 43.15 9.12
C LEU A 852 -11.59 44.18 9.17
N GLY A 853 -12.63 44.04 8.33
CA GLY A 853 -13.74 45.01 8.24
C GLY A 853 -13.31 46.40 7.74
N LEU A 854 -12.19 46.48 7.03
CA LEU A 854 -11.59 47.72 6.56
C LEU A 854 -12.09 48.06 5.14
N ASP A 855 -13.37 48.43 5.03
CA ASP A 855 -13.89 49.10 3.83
C ASP A 855 -13.76 50.63 4.03
N GLY A 856 -12.94 51.30 3.23
CA GLY A 856 -12.96 52.78 3.12
C GLY A 856 -11.69 53.55 3.52
N GLY A 857 -10.54 53.28 2.89
CA GLY A 857 -9.38 54.18 2.98
C GLY A 857 -9.44 55.33 1.96
N ASP A 858 -9.04 56.54 2.34
CA ASP A 858 -9.02 57.73 1.47
C ASP A 858 -7.85 57.68 0.46
N PRO A 859 -8.11 57.52 -0.85
CA PRO A 859 -7.07 57.44 -1.88
C PRO A 859 -6.26 58.74 -2.04
N SER A 860 -6.76 59.87 -1.54
CA SER A 860 -6.10 61.17 -1.66
C SER A 860 -4.93 61.32 -0.67
N ALA A 861 -4.97 60.63 0.47
CA ALA A 861 -3.85 60.57 1.43
C ALA A 861 -2.63 59.81 0.86
N LEU A 862 -2.85 58.72 0.10
CA LEU A 862 -1.77 58.01 -0.60
C LEU A 862 -1.13 58.91 -1.67
N ARG A 863 -1.95 59.63 -2.45
CA ARG A 863 -1.42 60.56 -3.47
C ARG A 863 -0.56 61.65 -2.83
N ALA A 864 -1.01 62.24 -1.72
CA ALA A 864 -0.22 63.26 -1.00
C ALA A 864 1.13 62.71 -0.51
N ALA A 865 1.17 61.49 0.03
CA ALA A 865 2.40 60.85 0.49
C ALA A 865 3.36 60.48 -0.67
N ILE A 866 2.83 59.98 -1.80
CA ILE A 866 3.60 59.68 -3.01
C ILE A 866 4.17 60.97 -3.63
N THR A 867 3.38 62.05 -3.67
CA THR A 867 3.81 63.36 -4.18
C THR A 867 4.86 64.00 -3.28
N ALA A 868 4.73 63.88 -1.95
CA ALA A 868 5.72 64.38 -0.99
C ALA A 868 7.06 63.62 -1.02
N ALA A 869 7.05 62.36 -1.49
CA ALA A 869 8.23 61.49 -1.55
C ALA A 869 8.99 61.52 -2.90
N GLU A 870 8.61 62.39 -3.85
CA GLU A 870 9.20 62.49 -5.20
C GLU A 870 9.32 61.13 -5.94
N LEU A 871 8.40 60.20 -5.70
CA LEU A 871 8.44 58.87 -6.32
C LEU A 871 8.14 58.94 -7.83
N PRO A 872 8.80 58.11 -8.67
CA PRO A 872 8.65 58.19 -10.12
C PRO A 872 7.21 57.94 -10.58
N ALA A 873 6.70 58.82 -11.46
CA ALA A 873 5.32 58.83 -11.97
C ALA A 873 4.81 57.51 -12.60
N ARG A 874 5.71 56.55 -12.84
CA ARG A 874 5.42 55.22 -13.41
C ARG A 874 4.73 54.27 -12.42
N LEU A 875 4.69 54.60 -11.12
CA LEU A 875 3.98 53.84 -10.09
C LEU A 875 2.51 54.28 -9.92
N VAL A 876 2.07 55.30 -10.67
CA VAL A 876 0.69 55.81 -10.66
C VAL A 876 -0.01 55.35 -11.94
N HIS A 877 -1.03 54.50 -11.82
CA HIS A 877 -2.00 54.31 -12.90
C HIS A 877 -3.17 55.28 -12.68
N PRO A 878 -3.61 56.06 -13.69
CA PRO A 878 -4.82 56.85 -13.57
C PRO A 878 -6.02 55.96 -13.89
N ALA A 879 -6.58 55.30 -12.87
CA ALA A 879 -7.98 54.87 -12.78
C ALA A 879 -8.23 54.37 -11.35
#